data_AF-A0A5S9IJU7-F1
#
_entry.id   AF-A0A5S9IJU7-F1
#
_cell.length_a   1.000
_cell.length_b   1.000
_cell.length_c   1.000
_cell.angle_alpha   90.00
_cell.angle_beta   90.00
_cell.angle_gamma   90.00
#
_symmetry.space_group_name_H-M   'P 1'
#
loop_
_entity.id
_entity.type
_entity.pdbx_description
1 polymer ?
#
loop_
_entity_poly.entity_id
_entity_poly.type
_entity_poly.pdbx_seq_one_letter_code
_entity_poly.pdbx_strand_id
1 'polypeptide(L)'
;MQKILMIVFLLLGGCYHNVKNTMNEMPVVGAITHSSFSLTSDIYEGTQYLLDVPYEFVRDMITAMGIEAYVRTLPLKKDVVTRIVTRLRNPRYSAKLLAFILFLKDQYTSQNDIQKFSQYAKQYEFDKIVGSASTTEVAHQGEKEEKEEKKNTLTQTELIVKGLQIYDSIFLQNESIIDEKLQSTYSYLTKKDQKLITRTQTFIIDLLTKVANAMEEGEYKELVLSILRHKNKREALTISVIDLLRMMVLKNYRMFTQKYHRKERFHKWLTQALTEEMKSSTDGALIQFLQNENTNKRYAMHIVVDGLQGLLMKSLVEAHSSQNPFIQSLYDMHKNQQQYKYPQENLQPITTEQNFKFLYHIAKKDFSEPRYLPFFRSLYKEKTISLQGLATTPTISVRNLPMVKTGAEVAGKKATGMPNFHFVDRKIDRGYYFYGNDALLLEKITSDNGLQTMFQRLSSLNNINYYAQYDWWTQTSYDSFVNLAKGEIDRDFGEVLLLGDLQKRAEAERELRKIRTTIIESIRKLKKQLQINVLKQYGLKSDLRRLLLTLATKNDEGIPQYALYYNPWPDHFAHFVGPFSDEILSMTGELNRLDYWLGKISDVYKDLGIYERTLFAMAGDHGLTPVFYFLNPEKEVFEKLASDLQTSIRVKKLSSDEGEGPKINHNISPSTNKNFDVILASTAGGNFMIDLFKNQGEDWKTQPLYRDLVKWRTISGIEIDIVNEIVSRLPQTLDYLVVREGTSDTQQAHIRLVAQRGGKRFDEQIIRDKDKIYYEASAGNLLEVNRINPVIKFSPSQQQRYKQLLEKCCEKPHKDNRETWATEQEWRELTSYTTKPDSIVQVAHLYDVDIAGTINLFPREGIGYNTKVPGRHAGEHFHEKDAFVGFWGGATNASQYLPSEPGGCLAPTIYEFLTSRQARKGENGWGFDSVWDKLRK
;
A
#
# COMPACT_ATOMS: atom_id res chain seq x y z
N MET A 1 18.44 -46.44 -20.86
CA MET A 1 17.87 -45.39 -19.98
C MET A 1 18.12 -43.94 -20.44
N GLN A 2 18.89 -43.66 -21.49
CA GLN A 2 19.01 -42.30 -22.08
C GLN A 2 18.25 -42.09 -23.41
N LYS A 3 17.52 -43.11 -23.90
CA LYS A 3 16.61 -42.99 -25.06
C LYS A 3 15.10 -42.98 -24.69
N ILE A 4 14.76 -43.07 -23.41
CA ILE A 4 13.37 -43.02 -22.91
C ILE A 4 13.01 -41.59 -22.43
N LEU A 5 13.98 -40.81 -21.94
CA LEU A 5 13.77 -39.39 -21.58
C LEU A 5 13.53 -38.47 -22.80
N MET A 6 14.05 -38.83 -23.98
CA MET A 6 13.87 -38.05 -25.21
C MET A 6 12.49 -38.26 -25.86
N ILE A 7 11.86 -39.41 -25.62
CA ILE A 7 10.50 -39.74 -26.10
C ILE A 7 9.44 -39.10 -25.18
N VAL A 8 9.70 -38.94 -23.89
CA VAL A 8 8.82 -38.21 -22.96
C VAL A 8 8.81 -36.69 -23.24
N PHE A 9 9.94 -36.12 -23.70
CA PHE A 9 10.00 -34.71 -24.11
C PHE A 9 9.31 -34.42 -25.46
N LEU A 10 9.20 -35.42 -26.35
CA LEU A 10 8.45 -35.32 -27.61
C LEU A 10 6.95 -35.59 -27.44
N LEU A 11 6.55 -36.35 -26.41
CA LEU A 11 5.14 -36.63 -26.10
C LEU A 11 4.46 -35.57 -25.21
N LEU A 12 5.23 -34.71 -24.54
CA LEU A 12 4.71 -33.55 -23.78
C LEU A 12 4.60 -32.26 -24.63
N GLY A 13 4.96 -32.31 -25.92
CA GLY A 13 4.83 -31.20 -26.86
C GLY A 13 3.52 -31.18 -27.67
N GLY A 14 2.55 -32.02 -27.33
CA GLY A 14 1.37 -32.31 -28.16
C GLY A 14 0.02 -32.00 -27.53
N CYS A 15 -0.13 -30.93 -26.75
CA CYS A 15 -1.44 -30.42 -26.31
C CYS A 15 -1.47 -28.89 -26.38
N TYR A 16 -1.19 -28.32 -27.55
CA TYR A 16 -1.39 -26.90 -27.85
C TYR A 16 -2.10 -26.74 -29.19
N HIS A 17 -3.18 -27.48 -29.43
CA HIS A 17 -4.08 -27.26 -30.55
C HIS A 17 -5.47 -27.78 -30.17
N ASN A 18 -6.26 -26.93 -29.51
CA ASN A 18 -7.71 -26.81 -29.71
C ASN A 18 -8.26 -25.67 -28.84
N VAL A 19 -7.90 -24.44 -29.21
CA VAL A 19 -8.74 -23.25 -28.98
C VAL A 19 -8.87 -22.52 -30.33
N LYS A 20 -9.36 -23.25 -31.32
CA LYS A 20 -9.95 -22.68 -32.53
C LYS A 20 -11.40 -23.16 -32.55
N ASN A 21 -12.23 -22.53 -31.71
CA ASN A 21 -13.68 -22.37 -31.89
C ASN A 21 -14.30 -21.82 -30.61
N THR A 22 -13.97 -20.57 -30.30
CA THR A 22 -14.76 -19.70 -29.40
C THR A 22 -14.68 -18.23 -29.84
N MET A 23 -14.37 -17.97 -31.12
CA MET A 23 -14.40 -16.61 -31.69
C MET A 23 -15.81 -16.12 -32.02
N ASN A 24 -16.82 -17.00 -32.05
CA ASN A 24 -18.14 -16.65 -32.57
C ASN A 24 -19.13 -16.07 -31.54
N GLU A 25 -18.75 -15.92 -30.26
CA GLU A 25 -19.64 -15.35 -29.23
C GLU A 25 -18.98 -14.23 -28.39
N MET A 26 -17.85 -13.68 -28.83
CA MET A 26 -17.23 -12.54 -28.17
C MET A 26 -17.60 -11.24 -28.90
N PRO A 27 -18.09 -10.19 -28.21
CA PRO A 27 -18.20 -8.86 -28.82
C PRO A 27 -16.85 -8.47 -29.42
N VAL A 28 -16.86 -7.90 -30.62
CA VAL A 28 -15.68 -7.62 -31.47
C VAL A 28 -14.54 -6.93 -30.70
N VAL A 29 -14.87 -6.09 -29.71
CA VAL A 29 -13.92 -5.38 -28.85
C VAL A 29 -13.14 -6.32 -27.90
N GLY A 30 -13.75 -7.41 -27.44
CA GLY A 30 -13.11 -8.41 -26.56
C GLY A 30 -12.03 -9.23 -27.26
N ALA A 31 -12.27 -9.63 -28.52
CA ALA A 31 -11.31 -10.41 -29.32
C ALA A 31 -10.04 -9.61 -29.66
N ILE A 32 -10.19 -8.31 -29.95
CA ILE A 32 -9.07 -7.41 -30.31
C ILE A 32 -8.19 -7.09 -29.09
N THR A 33 -8.80 -6.90 -27.91
CA THR A 33 -8.05 -6.60 -26.68
C THR A 33 -7.31 -7.83 -26.15
N HIS A 34 -7.95 -8.99 -26.17
CA HIS A 34 -7.29 -10.25 -25.79
C HIS A 34 -6.11 -10.59 -26.71
N SER A 35 -6.26 -10.39 -28.02
CA SER A 35 -5.17 -10.61 -28.97
C SER A 35 -4.00 -9.66 -28.75
N SER A 36 -4.25 -8.39 -28.39
CA SER A 36 -3.17 -7.46 -28.04
C SER A 36 -2.40 -7.86 -26.78
N PHE A 37 -3.07 -8.26 -25.70
CA PHE A 37 -2.39 -8.69 -24.48
C PHE A 37 -1.57 -9.98 -24.72
N SER A 38 -2.14 -10.92 -25.48
CA SER A 38 -1.42 -12.12 -25.89
C SER A 38 -0.16 -11.76 -26.68
N LEU A 39 -0.28 -10.84 -27.64
CA LEU A 39 0.82 -10.46 -28.51
C LEU A 39 1.91 -9.66 -27.75
N THR A 40 1.56 -8.78 -26.82
CA THR A 40 2.56 -8.13 -25.94
C THR A 40 3.22 -9.12 -25.00
N SER A 41 2.49 -10.12 -24.52
CA SER A 41 3.06 -11.25 -23.77
C SER A 41 4.09 -11.98 -24.63
N ASP A 42 3.75 -12.37 -25.86
CA ASP A 42 4.66 -13.09 -26.76
C ASP A 42 5.95 -12.30 -27.06
N ILE A 43 5.87 -10.95 -27.10
CA ILE A 43 7.04 -10.08 -27.31
C ILE A 43 7.96 -10.06 -26.08
N TYR A 44 7.38 -9.90 -24.88
CA TYR A 44 8.11 -9.59 -23.66
C TYR A 44 8.27 -10.77 -22.69
N GLU A 45 7.74 -11.95 -23.02
CA GLU A 45 7.80 -13.12 -22.14
C GLU A 45 9.26 -13.48 -21.80
N GLY A 46 9.57 -13.51 -20.50
CA GLY A 46 10.90 -13.84 -20.01
C GLY A 46 11.93 -12.70 -20.08
N THR A 47 11.60 -11.47 -20.52
CA THR A 47 12.52 -10.33 -20.37
C THR A 47 12.81 -9.99 -18.92
N GLN A 48 11.90 -10.34 -18.01
CA GLN A 48 12.04 -10.13 -16.57
C GLN A 48 13.17 -10.96 -15.93
N TYR A 49 13.71 -11.96 -16.63
CA TYR A 49 14.77 -12.84 -16.16
C TYR A 49 16.12 -12.63 -16.88
N LEU A 50 16.19 -11.66 -17.80
CA LEU A 50 17.44 -11.30 -18.49
C LEU A 50 18.12 -10.18 -17.72
N LEU A 51 19.38 -10.41 -17.34
CA LEU A 51 20.04 -9.65 -16.27
C LEU A 51 21.36 -8.99 -16.68
N ASP A 52 21.83 -9.22 -17.91
CA ASP A 52 23.15 -8.77 -18.35
C ASP A 52 23.03 -7.92 -19.62
N VAL A 53 23.69 -6.76 -19.58
CA VAL A 53 23.80 -5.85 -20.72
C VAL A 53 25.25 -5.84 -21.24
N PRO A 54 25.47 -5.73 -22.56
CA PRO A 54 26.83 -5.62 -23.11
C PRO A 54 27.57 -4.41 -22.53
N TYR A 55 28.85 -4.58 -22.19
CA TYR A 55 29.65 -3.50 -21.61
C TYR A 55 29.79 -2.32 -22.57
N GLU A 56 29.88 -2.59 -23.87
CA GLU A 56 29.97 -1.57 -24.92
C GLU A 56 28.78 -0.62 -24.87
N PHE A 57 27.56 -1.17 -24.71
CA PHE A 57 26.34 -0.38 -24.56
C PHE A 57 26.42 0.54 -23.32
N VAL A 58 26.88 0.00 -22.19
CA VAL A 58 27.01 0.76 -20.93
C VAL A 58 28.06 1.86 -21.06
N ARG A 59 29.22 1.55 -21.63
CA ARG A 59 30.31 2.51 -21.87
C ARG A 59 29.84 3.65 -22.76
N ASP A 60 29.21 3.33 -23.88
CA ASP A 60 28.75 4.33 -24.84
C ASP A 60 27.69 5.24 -24.21
N MET A 61 26.83 4.69 -23.34
CA MET A 61 25.84 5.46 -22.60
C MET A 61 26.47 6.39 -21.53
N ILE A 62 27.49 5.92 -20.79
CA ILE A 62 28.27 6.75 -19.86
C ILE A 62 28.85 7.97 -20.57
N THR A 63 29.42 7.75 -21.77
CA THR A 63 29.99 8.82 -22.59
C THR A 63 28.90 9.76 -23.13
N ALA A 64 27.85 9.21 -23.75
CA ALA A 64 26.78 9.98 -24.38
C ALA A 64 26.03 10.87 -23.38
N MET A 65 25.84 10.39 -22.14
CA MET A 65 25.14 11.12 -21.08
C MET A 65 26.08 12.00 -20.23
N GLY A 66 27.39 11.99 -20.49
CA GLY A 66 28.36 12.80 -19.73
C GLY A 66 28.44 12.45 -18.24
N ILE A 67 28.21 11.18 -17.86
CA ILE A 67 28.07 10.77 -16.46
C ILE A 67 29.35 11.03 -15.65
N GLU A 68 30.52 10.78 -16.24
CA GLU A 68 31.80 11.06 -15.56
C GLU A 68 31.99 12.56 -15.29
N ALA A 69 31.59 13.41 -16.24
CA ALA A 69 31.68 14.86 -16.07
C ALA A 69 30.71 15.32 -14.97
N TYR A 70 29.48 14.79 -14.97
CA TYR A 70 28.49 15.05 -13.93
C TYR A 70 28.98 14.67 -12.53
N VAL A 71 29.54 13.48 -12.35
CA VAL A 71 30.07 13.06 -11.02
C VAL A 71 31.15 14.02 -10.52
N ARG A 72 31.95 14.59 -11.42
CA ARG A 72 33.02 15.55 -11.07
C ARG A 72 32.50 16.93 -10.67
N THR A 73 31.26 17.29 -11.01
CA THR A 73 30.65 18.57 -10.57
C THR A 73 30.03 18.47 -9.18
N LEU A 74 29.81 17.25 -8.66
CA LEU A 74 29.24 17.05 -7.33
C LEU A 74 30.26 17.40 -6.23
N PRO A 75 29.81 17.97 -5.09
CA PRO A 75 30.68 18.31 -3.95
C PRO A 75 31.08 17.05 -3.14
N LEU A 76 31.74 16.10 -3.81
CA LEU A 76 32.29 14.88 -3.23
C LEU A 76 33.80 15.06 -2.95
N LYS A 77 34.33 14.31 -1.98
CA LYS A 77 35.79 14.27 -1.77
C LYS A 77 36.49 13.71 -3.01
N LYS A 78 37.67 14.24 -3.34
CA LYS A 78 38.43 13.87 -4.57
C LYS A 78 38.68 12.35 -4.69
N ASP A 79 38.93 11.68 -3.57
CA ASP A 79 39.15 10.24 -3.52
C ASP A 79 37.86 9.45 -3.83
N VAL A 80 36.71 9.89 -3.32
CA VAL A 80 35.38 9.31 -3.62
C VAL A 80 35.08 9.44 -5.12
N VAL A 81 35.27 10.64 -5.69
CA VAL A 81 35.09 10.88 -7.14
C VAL A 81 35.97 9.94 -7.96
N THR A 82 37.24 9.78 -7.56
CA THR A 82 38.19 8.90 -8.26
C THR A 82 37.74 7.44 -8.23
N ARG A 83 37.26 6.94 -7.07
CA ARG A 83 36.73 5.57 -6.96
C ARG A 83 35.48 5.36 -7.80
N ILE A 84 34.53 6.30 -7.78
CA ILE A 84 33.29 6.22 -8.58
C ILE A 84 33.62 6.18 -10.08
N VAL A 85 34.44 7.11 -10.58
CA VAL A 85 34.82 7.17 -12.00
C VAL A 85 35.59 5.91 -12.43
N THR A 86 36.51 5.42 -11.59
CA THR A 86 37.23 4.17 -11.87
C THR A 86 36.26 2.99 -11.98
N ARG A 87 35.24 2.93 -11.12
CA ARG A 87 34.24 1.86 -11.14
C ARG A 87 33.30 1.94 -12.34
N LEU A 88 32.94 3.14 -12.78
CA LEU A 88 32.15 3.35 -14.01
C LEU A 88 32.84 2.78 -15.26
N ARG A 89 34.18 2.73 -15.26
CA ARG A 89 34.98 2.16 -16.35
C ARG A 89 35.25 0.66 -16.21
N ASN A 90 34.76 0.02 -15.14
CA ASN A 90 34.97 -1.41 -14.90
C ASN A 90 33.77 -2.22 -15.43
N PRO A 91 33.95 -3.13 -16.41
CA PRO A 91 32.85 -3.90 -17.00
C PRO A 91 31.99 -4.68 -16.00
N ARG A 92 32.57 -5.09 -14.87
CA ARG A 92 31.88 -5.88 -13.86
C ARG A 92 30.86 -5.08 -13.04
N TYR A 93 30.99 -3.76 -13.02
CA TYR A 93 30.25 -2.90 -12.08
C TYR A 93 29.61 -1.67 -12.72
N SER A 94 30.07 -1.29 -13.91
CA SER A 94 29.66 -0.08 -14.63
C SER A 94 28.14 0.00 -14.76
N ALA A 95 27.48 -1.09 -15.14
CA ALA A 95 26.05 -1.11 -15.39
C ALA A 95 25.21 -0.87 -14.11
N LYS A 96 25.58 -1.50 -13.00
CA LYS A 96 24.91 -1.34 -11.69
C LYS A 96 25.09 0.07 -11.14
N LEU A 97 26.31 0.61 -11.21
CA LEU A 97 26.62 1.96 -10.74
C LEU A 97 25.98 3.03 -11.64
N LEU A 98 26.01 2.84 -12.95
CA LEU A 98 25.33 3.71 -13.90
C LEU A 98 23.84 3.77 -13.59
N ALA A 99 23.17 2.62 -13.45
CA ALA A 99 21.75 2.56 -13.12
C ALA A 99 21.43 3.29 -11.81
N PHE A 100 22.26 3.14 -10.77
CA PHE A 100 22.07 3.84 -9.50
C PHE A 100 22.29 5.36 -9.60
N ILE A 101 23.29 5.82 -10.37
CA ILE A 101 23.50 7.26 -10.61
C ILE A 101 22.33 7.87 -11.38
N LEU A 102 21.82 7.18 -12.41
CA LEU A 102 20.67 7.65 -13.18
C LEU A 102 19.39 7.68 -12.35
N PHE A 103 19.20 6.71 -11.47
CA PHE A 103 18.13 6.75 -10.48
C PHE A 103 18.20 8.03 -9.62
N LEU A 104 19.35 8.30 -9.01
CA LEU A 104 19.54 9.48 -8.16
C LEU A 104 19.40 10.80 -8.93
N LYS A 105 19.95 10.84 -10.15
CA LYS A 105 19.93 12.03 -11.02
C LYS A 105 18.55 12.20 -11.66
N ASP A 106 18.16 11.32 -12.56
CA ASP A 106 17.05 11.58 -13.49
C ASP A 106 15.67 11.57 -12.82
N GLN A 107 15.47 10.79 -11.74
CA GLN A 107 14.16 10.70 -11.10
C GLN A 107 13.86 11.85 -10.14
N TYR A 108 14.90 12.45 -9.54
CA TYR A 108 14.73 13.43 -8.46
C TYR A 108 15.24 14.84 -8.78
N THR A 109 15.79 15.07 -9.99
CA THR A 109 16.30 16.41 -10.38
C THR A 109 15.38 17.19 -11.32
N SER A 110 14.32 16.60 -11.88
CA SER A 110 13.48 17.31 -12.83
C SER A 110 12.24 17.92 -12.17
N GLN A 111 12.28 19.21 -11.88
CA GLN A 111 11.08 19.98 -11.55
C GLN A 111 10.71 20.80 -12.79
N ASN A 112 9.65 20.35 -13.49
CA ASN A 112 8.92 21.22 -14.39
C ASN A 112 8.30 22.36 -13.56
N ASP A 113 7.94 23.48 -14.20
CA ASP A 113 7.21 24.59 -13.57
C ASP A 113 5.75 24.18 -13.27
N ILE A 114 5.59 23.23 -12.35
CA ILE A 114 4.32 22.67 -11.91
C ILE A 114 3.84 23.50 -10.73
N GLN A 115 2.64 24.06 -10.86
CA GLN A 115 1.99 24.78 -9.78
C GLN A 115 1.79 23.84 -8.58
N LYS A 116 2.26 24.26 -7.41
CA LYS A 116 2.06 23.56 -6.14
C LYS A 116 0.66 23.82 -5.57
N PHE A 117 0.15 22.93 -4.72
CA PHE A 117 -1.13 23.14 -4.06
C PHE A 117 -1.10 24.40 -3.18
N SER A 118 0.01 24.67 -2.50
CA SER A 118 0.18 25.91 -1.71
C SER A 118 0.04 27.18 -2.54
N GLN A 119 0.37 27.14 -3.84
CA GLN A 119 0.14 28.25 -4.76
C GLN A 119 -1.32 28.32 -5.22
N TYR A 120 -1.93 27.17 -5.51
CA TYR A 120 -3.34 27.06 -5.86
C TYR A 120 -4.25 27.56 -4.72
N ALA A 121 -3.94 27.20 -3.48
CA ALA A 121 -4.68 27.57 -2.29
C ALA A 121 -4.72 29.09 -2.03
N LYS A 122 -3.80 29.88 -2.62
CA LYS A 122 -3.80 31.34 -2.49
C LYS A 122 -5.02 32.03 -3.10
N GLN A 123 -5.77 31.33 -3.95
CA GLN A 123 -7.01 31.85 -4.53
C GLN A 123 -8.17 31.95 -3.52
N TYR A 124 -8.07 31.26 -2.39
CA TYR A 124 -9.04 31.37 -1.32
C TYR A 124 -8.68 32.63 -0.52
N GLU A 125 -9.61 33.58 -0.37
CA GLU A 125 -9.37 34.82 0.38
C GLU A 125 -9.20 34.48 1.87
N PHE A 126 -7.97 34.21 2.33
CA PHE A 126 -7.67 33.62 3.65
C PHE A 126 -8.34 34.31 4.83
N ASP A 127 -8.45 35.64 4.80
CA ASP A 127 -9.09 36.44 5.85
C ASP A 127 -10.61 36.23 5.94
N LYS A 128 -11.22 35.61 4.92
CA LYS A 128 -12.64 35.24 4.86
C LYS A 128 -12.89 33.74 5.02
N ILE A 129 -11.84 32.92 5.15
CA ILE A 129 -11.96 31.46 5.30
C ILE A 129 -12.22 31.13 6.77
N VAL A 130 -13.37 30.54 7.05
CA VAL A 130 -13.60 29.94 8.38
C VAL A 130 -12.75 28.68 8.52
N GLY A 131 -11.88 28.67 9.52
CA GLY A 131 -11.03 27.52 9.79
C GLY A 131 -9.93 27.31 8.75
N SER A 132 -9.27 28.39 8.31
CA SER A 132 -8.02 28.26 7.57
C SER A 132 -7.03 27.52 8.43
N ALA A 133 -6.76 26.26 8.08
CA ALA A 133 -5.65 25.55 8.67
C ALA A 133 -4.37 26.20 8.17
N SER A 134 -3.56 26.62 9.13
CA SER A 134 -2.16 26.86 8.86
C SER A 134 -1.54 25.51 8.57
N THR A 135 -1.58 25.06 7.31
CA THR A 135 -0.72 23.94 6.91
C THR A 135 0.70 24.34 7.29
N THR A 136 1.53 23.38 7.67
CA THR A 136 2.90 23.66 8.14
C THR A 136 3.73 24.51 7.16
N GLU A 137 3.33 24.60 5.88
CA GLU A 137 3.86 25.54 4.89
C GLU A 137 3.42 27.01 5.09
N VAL A 138 2.17 27.26 5.53
CA VAL A 138 1.63 28.59 5.85
C VAL A 138 2.06 29.03 7.26
N ALA A 139 2.14 28.11 8.23
CA ALA A 139 2.58 28.37 9.60
C ALA A 139 4.05 28.78 9.70
N HIS A 140 4.88 28.31 8.77
CA HIS A 140 6.29 28.70 8.68
C HIS A 140 6.55 29.94 7.81
N GLN A 141 5.50 30.54 7.23
CA GLN A 141 5.60 31.81 6.49
C GLN A 141 4.99 33.00 7.24
N GLY A 142 4.03 32.77 8.15
CA GLY A 142 3.57 33.79 9.10
C GLY A 142 4.37 33.72 10.40
N GLU A 143 5.04 34.80 10.79
CA GLU A 143 5.78 34.98 12.06
C GLU A 143 7.22 34.42 12.17
N LYS A 144 8.04 34.59 11.13
CA LYS A 144 9.48 34.78 11.36
C LYS A 144 9.96 36.07 10.72
N GLU A 145 10.22 37.07 11.56
CA GLU A 145 11.10 38.19 11.21
C GLU A 145 12.37 37.64 10.54
N GLU A 146 12.88 38.38 9.54
CA GLU A 146 14.11 38.12 8.79
C GLU A 146 15.35 37.98 9.68
N LYS A 147 15.46 36.87 10.41
CA LYS A 147 16.75 36.29 10.74
C LYS A 147 17.03 35.24 9.67
N GLU A 148 18.17 35.36 9.02
CA GLU A 148 18.78 34.34 8.16
C GLU A 148 19.03 33.04 8.95
N GLU A 149 17.98 32.37 9.40
CA GLU A 149 18.06 30.96 9.71
C GLU A 149 18.17 30.24 8.37
N LYS A 150 19.40 29.82 8.06
CA LYS A 150 19.66 28.76 7.08
C LYS A 150 18.76 27.57 7.44
N LYS A 151 17.55 27.52 6.91
CA LYS A 151 16.77 26.29 6.83
C LYS A 151 17.66 25.31 6.09
N ASN A 152 18.24 24.37 6.82
CA ASN A 152 18.97 23.21 6.30
C ASN A 152 17.99 22.30 5.53
N THR A 153 17.38 22.80 4.47
CA THR A 153 16.61 21.98 3.55
C THR A 153 17.61 21.20 2.73
N LEU A 154 17.61 19.88 2.91
CA LEU A 154 18.45 18.98 2.13
C LEU A 154 18.12 19.19 0.64
N THR A 155 19.03 19.83 -0.08
CA THR A 155 18.93 20.11 -1.50
C THR A 155 18.97 18.79 -2.29
N GLN A 156 18.44 18.78 -3.51
CA GLN A 156 18.53 17.59 -4.38
C GLN A 156 19.98 17.16 -4.58
N THR A 157 20.90 18.12 -4.77
CA THR A 157 22.34 17.85 -4.88
C THR A 157 22.90 17.17 -3.63
N GLU A 158 22.49 17.60 -2.44
CA GLU A 158 22.91 16.96 -1.18
C GLU A 158 22.38 15.53 -1.04
N LEU A 159 21.15 15.24 -1.50
CA LEU A 159 20.61 13.87 -1.51
C LEU A 159 21.47 12.95 -2.38
N ILE A 160 21.82 13.40 -3.59
CA ILE A 160 22.66 12.64 -4.53
C ILE A 160 24.06 12.42 -3.95
N VAL A 161 24.67 13.47 -3.39
CA VAL A 161 26.00 13.43 -2.77
C VAL A 161 26.02 12.44 -1.61
N LYS A 162 25.05 12.52 -0.69
CA LYS A 162 24.95 11.59 0.44
C LYS A 162 24.70 10.15 -0.04
N GLY A 163 23.80 9.94 -1.00
CA GLY A 163 23.55 8.63 -1.60
C GLY A 163 24.83 8.00 -2.18
N LEU A 164 25.62 8.77 -2.91
CA LEU A 164 26.89 8.32 -3.48
C LEU A 164 27.99 8.10 -2.42
N GLN A 165 28.05 8.91 -1.36
CA GLN A 165 28.97 8.70 -0.25
C GLN A 165 28.68 7.42 0.52
N ILE A 166 27.40 7.13 0.79
CA ILE A 166 27.03 5.88 1.46
C ILE A 166 27.27 4.69 0.51
N TYR A 167 26.96 4.83 -0.78
CA TYR A 167 27.29 3.81 -1.78
C TYR A 167 28.80 3.51 -1.83
N ASP A 168 29.65 4.53 -1.89
CA ASP A 168 31.12 4.36 -1.89
C ASP A 168 31.59 3.58 -0.66
N SER A 169 31.06 3.95 0.51
CA SER A 169 31.42 3.34 1.79
C SER A 169 31.00 1.86 1.88
N ILE A 170 29.85 1.50 1.30
CA ILE A 170 29.35 0.12 1.34
C ILE A 170 29.98 -0.75 0.24
N PHE A 171 30.09 -0.23 -0.98
CA PHE A 171 30.30 -1.05 -2.18
C PHE A 171 31.65 -0.83 -2.88
N LEU A 172 32.20 0.38 -2.86
CA LEU A 172 33.44 0.68 -3.60
C LEU A 172 34.70 0.38 -2.79
N GLN A 173 34.61 0.44 -1.47
CA GLN A 173 35.65 -0.03 -0.56
C GLN A 173 35.61 -1.56 -0.37
N ASN A 174 34.68 -2.27 -1.01
CA ASN A 174 34.43 -3.69 -0.76
C ASN A 174 34.09 -4.46 -2.06
N GLU A 175 35.11 -5.11 -2.64
CA GLU A 175 35.01 -5.70 -3.97
C GLU A 175 33.96 -6.83 -4.09
N SER A 176 33.57 -7.50 -3.00
CA SER A 176 32.74 -8.72 -3.06
C SER A 176 31.22 -8.51 -3.05
N ILE A 177 30.72 -7.30 -2.79
CA ILE A 177 29.28 -7.08 -2.48
C ILE A 177 28.43 -6.86 -3.73
N ILE A 178 29.03 -6.29 -4.78
CA ILE A 178 28.30 -5.96 -6.02
C ILE A 178 28.20 -7.18 -6.96
N ASP A 179 28.80 -8.32 -6.60
CA ASP A 179 28.82 -9.54 -7.44
C ASP A 179 27.58 -10.40 -7.38
N GLU A 180 26.59 -10.02 -6.58
CA GLU A 180 25.37 -10.80 -6.53
C GLU A 180 24.69 -10.82 -7.89
N LYS A 181 24.45 -12.04 -8.36
CA LYS A 181 23.51 -12.29 -9.44
C LYS A 181 22.14 -11.79 -8.99
N LEU A 182 21.46 -11.04 -9.85
CA LEU A 182 20.11 -10.62 -9.52
C LEU A 182 19.23 -11.87 -9.37
N GLN A 183 18.54 -11.98 -8.24
CA GLN A 183 17.64 -13.09 -7.96
C GLN A 183 16.19 -12.69 -8.29
N SER A 184 15.27 -13.66 -8.27
CA SER A 184 13.83 -13.40 -8.41
C SER A 184 13.28 -12.51 -7.28
N THR A 185 13.94 -12.50 -6.13
CA THR A 185 13.57 -11.74 -4.94
C THR A 185 14.83 -11.14 -4.32
N TYR A 186 14.70 -10.07 -3.54
CA TYR A 186 15.86 -9.51 -2.83
C TYR A 186 16.34 -10.48 -1.73
N SER A 187 17.66 -10.70 -1.67
CA SER A 187 18.31 -11.50 -0.62
C SER A 187 18.79 -10.59 0.51
N TYR A 188 18.12 -10.68 1.66
CA TYR A 188 18.48 -9.91 2.85
C TYR A 188 19.75 -10.43 3.52
N LEU A 189 20.45 -9.55 4.24
CA LEU A 189 21.64 -9.90 5.00
C LEU A 189 21.38 -11.04 6.01
N THR A 190 22.39 -11.89 6.19
CA THR A 190 22.40 -13.03 7.11
C THR A 190 23.64 -13.03 7.99
N LYS A 191 23.75 -14.00 8.91
CA LYS A 191 24.95 -14.17 9.76
C LYS A 191 26.26 -14.31 8.96
N LYS A 192 26.18 -14.72 7.69
CA LYS A 192 27.36 -14.86 6.80
C LYS A 192 27.98 -13.50 6.44
N ASP A 193 27.23 -12.41 6.59
CA ASP A 193 27.63 -11.07 6.16
C ASP A 193 28.28 -10.23 7.27
N GLN A 194 28.63 -10.84 8.41
CA GLN A 194 29.16 -10.15 9.59
C GLN A 194 30.37 -9.24 9.29
N LYS A 195 31.25 -9.66 8.38
CA LYS A 195 32.43 -8.86 7.98
C LYS A 195 32.03 -7.54 7.31
N LEU A 196 31.02 -7.59 6.44
CA LEU A 196 30.46 -6.40 5.80
C LEU A 196 29.81 -5.49 6.85
N ILE A 197 28.93 -6.05 7.68
CA ILE A 197 28.23 -5.31 8.73
C ILE A 197 29.21 -4.56 9.64
N THR A 198 30.23 -5.26 10.15
CA THR A 198 31.24 -4.68 11.05
C THR A 198 31.99 -3.51 10.41
N ARG A 199 32.36 -3.61 9.12
CA ARG A 199 33.09 -2.55 8.41
C ARG A 199 32.22 -1.32 8.20
N THR A 200 31.00 -1.49 7.68
CA THR A 200 30.07 -0.38 7.42
C THR A 200 29.62 0.32 8.70
N GLN A 201 29.52 -0.39 9.82
CA GLN A 201 29.06 0.16 11.08
C GLN A 201 29.90 1.37 11.53
N THR A 202 31.21 1.37 11.29
CA THR A 202 32.09 2.49 11.67
C THR A 202 31.66 3.80 10.99
N PHE A 203 31.28 3.73 9.71
CA PHE A 203 30.82 4.88 8.95
C PHE A 203 29.43 5.35 9.42
N ILE A 204 28.52 4.42 9.68
CA ILE A 204 27.18 4.75 10.18
C ILE A 204 27.26 5.42 11.55
N ILE A 205 28.16 4.96 12.42
CA ILE A 205 28.42 5.61 13.72
C ILE A 205 28.90 7.05 13.53
N ASP A 206 29.92 7.28 12.69
CA ASP A 206 30.43 8.63 12.42
C ASP A 206 29.33 9.57 11.87
N LEU A 207 28.50 9.07 10.95
CA LEU A 207 27.36 9.82 10.41
C LEU A 207 26.34 10.17 11.50
N LEU A 208 25.92 9.18 12.30
CA LEU A 208 24.97 9.41 13.39
C LEU A 208 25.53 10.35 14.45
N THR A 209 26.82 10.27 14.78
CA THR A 209 27.46 11.20 15.71
C THR A 209 27.41 12.63 15.18
N LYS A 210 27.69 12.84 13.89
CA LYS A 210 27.55 14.17 13.26
C LYS A 210 26.12 14.67 13.28
N VAL A 211 25.15 13.80 12.98
CA VAL A 211 23.73 14.13 13.02
C VAL A 211 23.32 14.51 14.44
N ALA A 212 23.63 13.70 15.44
CA ALA A 212 23.31 13.97 16.84
C ALA A 212 23.93 15.29 17.34
N ASN A 213 25.17 15.59 16.94
CA ASN A 213 25.84 16.83 17.31
C ASN A 213 25.22 18.08 16.67
N ALA A 214 24.55 17.92 15.53
CA ALA A 214 23.87 19.01 14.82
C ALA A 214 22.40 19.16 15.25
N MET A 215 21.87 18.25 16.06
CA MET A 215 20.49 18.29 16.56
C MET A 215 20.40 19.08 17.87
N GLU A 216 19.29 19.80 18.01
CA GLU A 216 18.87 20.40 19.28
C GLU A 216 18.56 19.32 20.32
N GLU A 217 18.64 19.69 21.60
CA GLU A 217 18.25 18.78 22.68
C GLU A 217 16.76 18.42 22.59
N GLY A 218 16.44 17.14 22.76
CA GLY A 218 15.08 16.63 22.63
C GLY A 218 15.02 15.13 22.37
N GLU A 219 13.79 14.60 22.27
CA GLU A 219 13.53 13.17 22.16
C GLU A 219 14.20 12.52 20.93
N TYR A 220 14.24 13.23 19.81
CA TYR A 220 14.88 12.73 18.59
C TYR A 220 16.41 12.62 18.71
N LYS A 221 17.05 13.58 19.39
CA LYS A 221 18.50 13.50 19.66
C LYS A 221 18.78 12.35 20.62
N GLU A 222 18.00 12.20 21.68
CA GLU A 222 18.11 11.08 22.62
C GLU A 222 17.89 9.73 21.93
N LEU A 223 16.96 9.63 20.97
CA LEU A 223 16.78 8.43 20.16
C LEU A 223 18.06 8.05 19.41
N VAL A 224 18.67 9.00 18.69
CA VAL A 224 19.92 8.79 17.96
C VAL A 224 21.06 8.43 18.91
N LEU A 225 21.19 9.13 20.03
CA LEU A 225 22.19 8.82 21.06
C LEU A 225 21.97 7.43 21.66
N SER A 226 20.72 6.99 21.85
CA SER A 226 20.41 5.64 22.33
C SER A 226 20.90 4.57 21.36
N ILE A 227 20.76 4.81 20.04
CA ILE A 227 21.29 3.91 19.01
C ILE A 227 22.81 3.85 19.15
N LEU A 228 23.47 5.00 19.25
CA LEU A 228 24.93 5.09 19.42
C LEU A 228 25.46 4.38 20.68
N ARG A 229 24.69 4.38 21.79
CA ARG A 229 25.07 3.71 23.04
C ARG A 229 24.96 2.18 22.97
N HIS A 230 24.01 1.62 22.23
CA HIS A 230 23.73 0.18 22.23
C HIS A 230 24.26 -0.56 21.00
N LYS A 231 25.21 -1.49 21.19
CA LYS A 231 25.81 -2.30 20.11
C LYS A 231 24.76 -2.95 19.19
N ASN A 232 23.76 -3.63 19.76
CA ASN A 232 22.71 -4.30 18.98
C ASN A 232 21.90 -3.33 18.12
N LYS A 233 21.61 -2.11 18.62
CA LYS A 233 20.89 -1.08 17.86
C LYS A 233 21.75 -0.52 16.73
N ARG A 234 23.04 -0.25 16.97
CA ARG A 234 24.00 0.16 15.93
C ARG A 234 24.08 -0.87 14.81
N GLU A 235 24.13 -2.15 15.17
CA GLU A 235 24.23 -3.26 14.23
C GLU A 235 22.95 -3.43 13.43
N ALA A 236 21.79 -3.42 14.10
CA ALA A 236 20.48 -3.48 13.46
C ALA A 236 20.25 -2.34 12.46
N LEU A 237 20.60 -1.10 12.83
CA LEU A 237 20.52 0.03 11.90
C LEU A 237 21.49 -0.14 10.73
N THR A 238 22.72 -0.58 10.99
CA THR A 238 23.72 -0.82 9.93
C THR A 238 23.22 -1.85 8.92
N ILE A 239 22.65 -2.97 9.39
CA ILE A 239 22.01 -3.99 8.55
C ILE A 239 20.91 -3.36 7.70
N SER A 240 20.03 -2.57 8.31
CA SER A 240 18.90 -1.92 7.65
C SER A 240 19.35 -0.96 6.54
N VAL A 241 20.37 -0.15 6.79
CA VAL A 241 20.93 0.77 5.79
C VAL A 241 21.58 0.01 4.64
N ILE A 242 22.32 -1.06 4.93
CA ILE A 242 22.91 -1.90 3.88
C ILE A 242 21.82 -2.55 3.04
N ASP A 243 20.80 -3.16 3.67
CA ASP A 243 19.72 -3.83 2.94
C ASP A 243 18.92 -2.85 2.07
N LEU A 244 18.58 -1.67 2.59
CA LEU A 244 17.90 -0.62 1.83
C LEU A 244 18.71 -0.23 0.59
N LEU A 245 20.00 0.09 0.74
CA LEU A 245 20.82 0.54 -0.37
C LEU A 245 21.12 -0.56 -1.38
N ARG A 246 21.37 -1.79 -0.92
CA ARG A 246 21.51 -2.96 -1.81
C ARG A 246 20.24 -3.21 -2.61
N MET A 247 19.09 -3.17 -1.96
CA MET A 247 17.79 -3.29 -2.62
C MET A 247 17.62 -2.20 -3.67
N MET A 248 17.92 -0.93 -3.35
CA MET A 248 17.84 0.18 -4.32
C MET A 248 18.78 -0.03 -5.51
N VAL A 249 20.04 -0.40 -5.29
CA VAL A 249 21.02 -0.64 -6.37
C VAL A 249 20.57 -1.79 -7.27
N LEU A 250 20.16 -2.92 -6.69
CA LEU A 250 19.76 -4.10 -7.45
C LEU A 250 18.42 -3.88 -8.19
N LYS A 251 17.44 -3.24 -7.54
CA LYS A 251 16.15 -2.88 -8.17
C LYS A 251 16.38 -1.98 -9.39
N ASN A 252 17.19 -0.94 -9.25
CA ASN A 252 17.52 -0.03 -10.35
C ASN A 252 18.33 -0.70 -11.46
N TYR A 253 19.27 -1.58 -11.11
CA TYR A 253 19.98 -2.39 -12.11
C TYR A 253 19.03 -3.28 -12.91
N ARG A 254 18.06 -3.92 -12.24
CA ARG A 254 17.05 -4.71 -12.96
C ARG A 254 16.21 -3.84 -13.89
N MET A 255 15.69 -2.71 -13.42
CA MET A 255 14.90 -1.81 -14.28
C MET A 255 15.71 -1.37 -15.52
N PHE A 256 16.99 -1.05 -15.33
CA PHE A 256 17.90 -0.68 -16.41
C PHE A 256 18.12 -1.82 -17.43
N THR A 257 18.46 -3.02 -16.96
CA THR A 257 18.66 -4.20 -17.83
C THR A 257 17.39 -4.62 -18.55
N GLN A 258 16.25 -4.58 -17.85
CA GLN A 258 14.94 -4.88 -18.42
C GLN A 258 14.58 -3.91 -19.54
N LYS A 259 14.81 -2.60 -19.37
CA LYS A 259 14.58 -1.59 -20.43
C LYS A 259 15.40 -1.90 -21.68
N TYR A 260 16.68 -2.28 -21.52
CA TYR A 260 17.51 -2.71 -22.64
C TYR A 260 16.95 -3.94 -23.37
N HIS A 261 16.65 -5.02 -22.64
CA HIS A 261 16.17 -6.26 -23.27
C HIS A 261 14.79 -6.12 -23.89
N ARG A 262 13.89 -5.33 -23.28
CA ARG A 262 12.58 -5.02 -23.86
C ARG A 262 12.73 -4.31 -25.20
N LYS A 263 13.57 -3.27 -25.27
CA LYS A 263 13.90 -2.59 -26.53
C LYS A 263 14.39 -3.58 -27.59
N GLU A 264 15.40 -4.40 -27.28
CA GLU A 264 16.02 -5.32 -28.25
C GLU A 264 15.02 -6.37 -28.74
N ARG A 265 14.24 -6.98 -27.84
CA ARG A 265 13.22 -7.95 -28.22
C ARG A 265 12.10 -7.33 -29.04
N PHE A 266 11.64 -6.15 -28.66
CA PHE A 266 10.59 -5.45 -29.40
C PHE A 266 11.08 -5.05 -30.79
N HIS A 267 12.31 -4.55 -30.92
CA HIS A 267 12.92 -4.24 -32.21
C HIS A 267 13.05 -5.48 -33.11
N LYS A 268 13.50 -6.61 -32.54
CA LYS A 268 13.59 -7.88 -33.25
C LYS A 268 12.21 -8.35 -33.72
N TRP A 269 11.22 -8.32 -32.84
CA TRP A 269 9.84 -8.67 -33.18
C TRP A 269 9.27 -7.78 -34.28
N LEU A 270 9.41 -6.45 -34.17
CA LEU A 270 8.97 -5.49 -35.18
C LEU A 270 9.56 -5.78 -36.57
N THR A 271 10.85 -6.14 -36.61
CA THR A 271 11.56 -6.44 -37.86
C THR A 271 11.10 -7.77 -38.48
N GLN A 272 10.88 -8.79 -37.65
CA GLN A 272 10.35 -10.08 -38.08
C GLN A 272 8.90 -9.96 -38.55
N ALA A 273 8.06 -9.28 -37.75
CA ALA A 273 6.67 -9.01 -38.08
C ALA A 273 6.55 -8.19 -39.37
N LEU A 274 7.43 -7.22 -39.61
CA LEU A 274 7.48 -6.51 -40.90
C LEU A 274 7.77 -7.45 -42.07
N THR A 275 8.68 -8.41 -41.90
CA THR A 275 9.02 -9.37 -42.95
C THR A 275 7.82 -10.23 -43.33
N GLU A 276 7.07 -10.73 -42.35
CA GLU A 276 5.83 -11.47 -42.58
C GLU A 276 4.72 -10.59 -43.15
N GLU A 277 4.58 -9.36 -42.63
CA GLU A 277 3.62 -8.36 -43.09
C GLU A 277 3.75 -8.08 -44.59
N MET A 278 4.98 -8.10 -45.12
CA MET A 278 5.26 -7.87 -46.54
C MET A 278 5.00 -9.08 -47.45
N LYS A 279 4.71 -10.28 -46.92
CA LYS A 279 4.40 -11.47 -47.74
C LYS A 279 2.96 -11.51 -48.24
N SER A 280 2.06 -10.75 -47.61
CA SER A 280 0.64 -10.69 -47.97
C SER A 280 0.24 -9.28 -48.43
N SER A 281 -0.75 -9.21 -49.32
CA SER A 281 -1.40 -7.96 -49.72
C SER A 281 -2.39 -7.43 -48.66
N THR A 282 -2.82 -8.28 -47.73
CA THR A 282 -3.71 -7.92 -46.60
C THR A 282 -2.92 -7.50 -45.36
N ASP A 283 -3.55 -6.73 -44.47
CA ASP A 283 -2.97 -6.30 -43.20
C ASP A 283 -2.83 -7.51 -42.25
N GLY A 284 -1.62 -7.71 -41.73
CA GLY A 284 -1.23 -8.77 -40.81
C GLY A 284 -0.98 -8.26 -39.39
N ALA A 285 -0.21 -9.04 -38.63
CA ALA A 285 -0.02 -8.83 -37.20
C ALA A 285 0.67 -7.51 -36.84
N LEU A 286 1.59 -7.01 -37.67
CA LEU A 286 2.30 -5.76 -37.37
C LEU A 286 1.36 -4.56 -37.47
N ILE A 287 0.60 -4.45 -38.56
CA ILE A 287 -0.35 -3.35 -38.73
C ILE A 287 -1.44 -3.42 -37.64
N GLN A 288 -1.98 -4.61 -37.37
CA GLN A 288 -2.99 -4.80 -36.31
C GLN A 288 -2.47 -4.37 -34.94
N PHE A 289 -1.24 -4.75 -34.58
CA PHE A 289 -0.61 -4.32 -33.33
C PHE A 289 -0.46 -2.79 -33.25
N LEU A 290 0.09 -2.15 -34.29
CA LEU A 290 0.32 -0.71 -34.31
C LEU A 290 -0.99 0.10 -34.25
N GLN A 291 -2.03 -0.38 -34.95
CA GLN A 291 -3.36 0.22 -34.89
C GLN A 291 -3.95 0.08 -33.49
N ASN A 292 -3.88 -1.11 -32.90
CA ASN A 292 -4.39 -1.37 -31.57
C ASN A 292 -3.68 -0.51 -30.51
N GLU A 293 -2.36 -0.37 -30.57
CA GLU A 293 -1.59 0.51 -29.67
C GLU A 293 -2.11 1.96 -29.72
N ASN A 294 -2.50 2.44 -30.91
CA ASN A 294 -3.02 3.80 -31.08
C ASN A 294 -4.49 3.95 -30.64
N THR A 295 -5.36 2.97 -30.88
CA THR A 295 -6.81 3.16 -30.70
C THR A 295 -7.41 2.42 -29.51
N ASN A 296 -6.95 1.20 -29.23
CA ASN A 296 -7.65 0.26 -28.34
C ASN A 296 -6.86 -0.09 -27.07
N LYS A 297 -5.59 0.32 -26.98
CA LYS A 297 -4.74 0.12 -25.80
C LYS A 297 -5.42 0.67 -24.55
N ARG A 298 -5.59 -0.19 -23.55
CA ARG A 298 -6.19 0.14 -22.24
C ARG A 298 -5.12 0.59 -21.25
N TYR A 299 -5.51 1.48 -20.35
CA TYR A 299 -4.64 2.04 -19.32
C TYR A 299 -5.34 2.00 -17.96
N ALA A 300 -4.59 1.80 -16.87
CA ALA A 300 -5.14 1.86 -15.54
C ALA A 300 -4.26 2.66 -14.59
N MET A 301 -4.92 3.47 -13.76
CA MET A 301 -4.32 4.20 -12.65
C MET A 301 -4.91 3.62 -11.35
N HIS A 302 -4.09 2.87 -10.63
CA HIS A 302 -4.42 2.28 -9.33
C HIS A 302 -3.93 3.22 -8.23
N ILE A 303 -4.84 3.79 -7.46
CA ILE A 303 -4.55 4.78 -6.43
C ILE A 303 -4.88 4.16 -5.07
N VAL A 304 -3.93 4.24 -4.14
CA VAL A 304 -4.13 3.81 -2.76
C VAL A 304 -3.85 5.00 -1.87
N VAL A 305 -4.83 5.39 -1.07
CA VAL A 305 -4.73 6.53 -0.15
C VAL A 305 -4.80 5.99 1.27
N ASP A 306 -3.81 6.30 2.08
CA ASP A 306 -3.79 5.90 3.49
C ASP A 306 -4.82 6.72 4.27
N GLY A 307 -5.73 6.04 4.98
CA GLY A 307 -6.73 6.68 5.86
C GLY A 307 -7.89 7.42 5.16
N LEU A 308 -8.20 7.11 3.90
CA LEU A 308 -9.29 7.80 3.16
C LEU A 308 -10.69 7.24 3.46
N GLN A 309 -11.55 8.07 4.05
CA GLN A 309 -12.93 7.71 4.41
C GLN A 309 -13.96 7.99 3.32
N GLY A 310 -14.75 6.97 2.95
CA GLY A 310 -15.74 7.05 1.87
C GLY A 310 -16.95 7.95 2.19
N LEU A 311 -17.55 7.79 3.38
CA LEU A 311 -18.72 8.57 3.78
C LEU A 311 -18.35 9.99 4.23
N LEU A 312 -17.14 10.19 4.76
CA LEU A 312 -16.60 11.54 5.01
C LEU A 312 -16.53 12.33 3.71
N MET A 313 -15.83 11.80 2.71
CA MET A 313 -15.65 12.48 1.43
C MET A 313 -16.98 12.77 0.74
N LYS A 314 -17.92 11.81 0.77
CA LYS A 314 -19.30 12.01 0.27
C LYS A 314 -19.98 13.18 0.98
N SER A 315 -19.93 13.19 2.31
CA SER A 315 -20.58 14.20 3.14
C SER A 315 -20.00 15.62 2.96
N LEU A 316 -18.70 15.74 2.66
CA LEU A 316 -18.05 17.03 2.39
C LEU A 316 -18.43 17.64 1.04
N VAL A 317 -18.83 16.82 0.05
CA VAL A 317 -19.16 17.31 -1.30
C VAL A 317 -20.66 17.54 -1.54
N GLU A 318 -21.51 17.06 -0.64
CA GLU A 318 -22.97 17.26 -0.68
C GLU A 318 -23.37 18.73 -0.39
N ALA A 319 -24.48 19.18 -0.99
CA ALA A 319 -24.89 20.60 -0.95
C ALA A 319 -25.49 21.06 0.41
N HIS A 320 -25.91 20.11 1.26
CA HIS A 320 -26.62 20.39 2.52
C HIS A 320 -25.86 19.86 3.74
N SER A 321 -24.62 20.34 3.92
CA SER A 321 -23.73 19.90 5.01
C SER A 321 -24.35 20.07 6.40
N SER A 322 -25.18 21.11 6.60
CA SER A 322 -25.80 21.38 7.92
C SER A 322 -26.89 20.37 8.31
N GLN A 323 -27.43 19.61 7.35
CA GLN A 323 -28.44 18.58 7.58
C GLN A 323 -27.92 17.16 7.35
N ASN A 324 -26.63 17.04 7.03
CA ASN A 324 -25.98 15.76 6.78
C ASN A 324 -25.74 15.04 8.14
N PRO A 325 -26.31 13.83 8.36
CA PRO A 325 -26.19 13.12 9.63
C PRO A 325 -24.75 12.77 10.03
N PHE A 326 -23.88 12.52 9.06
CA PHE A 326 -22.48 12.23 9.31
C PHE A 326 -21.77 13.47 9.87
N ILE A 327 -21.93 14.63 9.23
CA ILE A 327 -21.36 15.90 9.71
C ILE A 327 -21.90 16.27 11.09
N GLN A 328 -23.21 16.11 11.32
CA GLN A 328 -23.82 16.35 12.64
C GLN A 328 -23.25 15.42 13.71
N SER A 329 -23.09 14.13 13.40
CA SER A 329 -22.51 13.15 14.33
C SER A 329 -21.08 13.53 14.72
N LEU A 330 -20.26 13.99 13.77
CA LEU A 330 -18.90 14.44 14.07
C LEU A 330 -18.91 15.70 14.97
N TYR A 331 -19.77 16.67 14.64
CA TYR A 331 -19.93 17.88 15.44
C TYR A 331 -20.35 17.55 16.89
N ASP A 332 -21.35 16.70 17.07
CA ASP A 332 -21.84 16.29 18.39
C ASP A 332 -20.80 15.47 19.15
N MET A 333 -20.04 14.61 18.47
CA MET A 333 -18.97 13.82 19.07
C MET A 333 -17.90 14.73 19.70
N HIS A 334 -17.42 15.74 18.96
CA HIS A 334 -16.41 16.67 19.46
C HIS A 334 -16.97 17.63 20.53
N LYS A 335 -18.20 18.12 20.36
CA LYS A 335 -18.85 18.99 21.34
C LYS A 335 -19.08 18.28 22.67
N ASN A 336 -19.41 16.99 22.63
CA ASN A 336 -19.74 16.19 23.80
C ASN A 336 -18.58 15.26 24.23
N GLN A 337 -17.32 15.57 23.87
CA GLN A 337 -16.16 14.72 24.14
C GLN A 337 -16.01 14.28 25.62
N GLN A 338 -16.54 15.06 26.57
CA GLN A 338 -16.52 14.71 28.00
C GLN A 338 -17.32 13.44 28.33
N GLN A 339 -18.27 13.02 27.47
CA GLN A 339 -19.03 11.77 27.66
C GLN A 339 -18.16 10.51 27.56
N TYR A 340 -16.99 10.62 26.94
CA TYR A 340 -16.01 9.52 26.84
C TYR A 340 -15.10 9.43 28.08
N LYS A 341 -15.25 10.35 29.04
CA LYS A 341 -14.53 10.28 30.32
C LYS A 341 -15.26 9.35 31.28
N TYR A 342 -14.67 8.20 31.58
CA TYR A 342 -15.15 7.26 32.58
C TYR A 342 -14.47 7.54 33.93
N PRO A 343 -15.17 8.07 34.97
CA PRO A 343 -14.50 8.56 36.19
C PRO A 343 -13.79 7.50 37.03
N GLN A 344 -14.18 6.23 36.89
CA GLN A 344 -13.58 5.10 37.62
C GLN A 344 -12.36 4.51 36.90
N GLU A 345 -12.05 4.98 35.69
CA GLU A 345 -10.96 4.49 34.85
C GLU A 345 -9.80 5.49 34.90
N ASN A 346 -8.56 5.01 34.80
CA ASN A 346 -7.36 5.85 34.78
C ASN A 346 -7.10 6.43 33.38
N LEU A 347 -8.03 7.26 32.92
CA LEU A 347 -7.99 7.90 31.61
C LEU A 347 -7.16 9.17 31.63
N GLN A 348 -6.29 9.31 30.63
CA GLN A 348 -5.52 10.53 30.37
C GLN A 348 -6.11 11.23 29.13
N PRO A 349 -6.36 12.55 29.16
CA PRO A 349 -6.84 13.26 27.98
C PRO A 349 -5.73 13.38 26.92
N ILE A 350 -6.11 13.45 25.65
CA ILE A 350 -5.19 13.90 24.60
C ILE A 350 -4.78 15.35 24.87
N THR A 351 -3.48 15.63 24.78
CA THR A 351 -2.90 16.94 25.06
C THR A 351 -2.75 17.82 23.82
N THR A 352 -2.83 17.23 22.63
CA THR A 352 -2.70 17.96 21.37
C THR A 352 -3.91 18.87 21.15
N GLU A 353 -3.66 20.16 20.93
CA GLU A 353 -4.71 21.10 20.58
C GLU A 353 -5.18 20.87 19.13
N GLN A 354 -6.50 20.77 18.95
CA GLN A 354 -7.12 20.51 17.66
C GLN A 354 -8.04 21.67 17.27
N ASN A 355 -8.01 22.07 15.99
CA ASN A 355 -8.86 23.12 15.47
C ASN A 355 -10.02 22.54 14.66
N PHE A 356 -11.26 22.92 15.01
CA PHE A 356 -12.50 22.42 14.39
C PHE A 356 -13.39 23.53 13.83
N LYS A 357 -12.83 24.73 13.56
CA LYS A 357 -13.64 25.88 13.11
C LYS A 357 -14.39 25.55 11.82
N PHE A 358 -13.76 24.85 10.87
CA PHE A 358 -14.38 24.48 9.61
C PHE A 358 -15.49 23.43 9.83
N LEU A 359 -15.21 22.35 10.58
CA LEU A 359 -16.22 21.35 10.93
C LEU A 359 -17.46 21.99 11.60
N TYR A 360 -17.22 22.86 12.58
CA TYR A 360 -18.30 23.54 13.32
C TYR A 360 -19.07 24.51 12.44
N HIS A 361 -18.41 25.10 11.44
CA HIS A 361 -19.06 25.95 10.45
C HIS A 361 -19.99 25.15 9.55
N ILE A 362 -19.48 24.10 8.90
CA ILE A 362 -20.25 23.30 7.93
C ILE A 362 -21.39 22.50 8.59
N ALA A 363 -21.27 22.20 9.89
CA ALA A 363 -22.34 21.60 10.68
C ALA A 363 -23.48 22.60 10.99
N LYS A 364 -23.19 23.90 11.08
CA LYS A 364 -24.22 24.92 11.42
C LYS A 364 -24.79 25.62 10.21
N LYS A 365 -24.04 25.71 9.13
CA LYS A 365 -24.40 26.42 7.90
C LYS A 365 -23.99 25.59 6.70
N ASP A 366 -24.86 25.54 5.70
CA ASP A 366 -24.52 24.92 4.43
C ASP A 366 -23.32 25.64 3.81
N PHE A 367 -22.32 24.86 3.42
CA PHE A 367 -21.09 25.37 2.82
C PHE A 367 -21.02 25.06 1.34
N SER A 368 -20.79 26.10 0.53
CA SER A 368 -20.68 25.98 -0.92
C SER A 368 -19.55 26.89 -1.43
N GLU A 369 -18.44 26.27 -1.80
CA GLU A 369 -17.34 26.88 -2.55
C GLU A 369 -17.04 25.97 -3.74
N PRO A 370 -17.30 26.40 -5.00
CA PRO A 370 -17.09 25.58 -6.18
C PRO A 370 -15.66 25.07 -6.36
N ARG A 371 -14.67 25.79 -5.82
CA ARG A 371 -13.25 25.43 -5.88
C ARG A 371 -12.83 24.48 -4.76
N TYR A 372 -13.71 24.11 -3.84
CA TYR A 372 -13.42 23.15 -2.78
C TYR A 372 -13.87 21.75 -3.18
N LEU A 373 -12.93 20.80 -3.19
CA LEU A 373 -13.11 19.40 -3.62
C LEU A 373 -13.74 19.24 -5.03
N PRO A 374 -13.35 20.01 -6.06
CA PRO A 374 -13.97 19.93 -7.38
C PRO A 374 -13.85 18.54 -8.03
N PHE A 375 -12.73 17.83 -7.83
CA PHE A 375 -12.55 16.50 -8.38
C PHE A 375 -13.53 15.51 -7.74
N PHE A 376 -13.60 15.45 -6.41
CA PHE A 376 -14.53 14.57 -5.70
C PHE A 376 -15.99 14.95 -5.94
N ARG A 377 -16.34 16.23 -6.04
CA ARG A 377 -17.70 16.67 -6.43
C ARG A 377 -18.10 16.11 -7.80
N SER A 378 -17.16 16.01 -8.73
CA SER A 378 -17.41 15.35 -10.01
C SER A 378 -17.52 13.84 -9.85
N LEU A 379 -16.62 13.24 -9.07
CA LEU A 379 -16.54 11.79 -8.88
C LEU A 379 -17.80 11.20 -8.24
N TYR A 380 -18.35 11.85 -7.22
CA TYR A 380 -19.57 11.36 -6.52
C TYR A 380 -20.87 11.49 -7.34
N LYS A 381 -20.80 12.04 -8.56
CA LYS A 381 -21.90 11.94 -9.54
C LYS A 381 -21.93 10.57 -10.22
N GLU A 382 -20.81 9.86 -10.22
CA GLU A 382 -20.69 8.52 -10.78
C GLU A 382 -21.30 7.47 -9.84
N LYS A 383 -21.92 6.42 -10.41
CA LYS A 383 -22.48 5.29 -9.66
C LYS A 383 -21.45 4.19 -9.39
N THR A 384 -20.20 4.41 -9.77
CA THR A 384 -19.08 3.47 -9.72
C THR A 384 -18.29 3.59 -8.41
N ILE A 385 -18.79 4.36 -7.45
CA ILE A 385 -18.28 4.46 -6.09
C ILE A 385 -19.11 3.53 -5.21
N SER A 386 -18.44 2.73 -4.39
CA SER A 386 -19.10 1.85 -3.43
C SER A 386 -19.94 2.67 -2.46
N LEU A 387 -21.14 2.17 -2.14
CA LEU A 387 -21.96 2.74 -1.07
C LEU A 387 -21.22 2.75 0.27
N GLN A 388 -20.32 1.79 0.48
CA GLN A 388 -19.46 1.67 1.64
C GLN A 388 -18.24 0.80 1.30
N GLY A 389 -17.06 1.42 1.16
CA GLY A 389 -15.84 0.63 1.07
C GLY A 389 -15.47 0.06 2.45
N LEU A 390 -14.88 -1.14 2.45
CA LEU A 390 -14.63 -1.89 3.69
C LEU A 390 -13.14 -2.13 3.92
N ALA A 391 -12.68 -1.76 5.10
CA ALA A 391 -11.38 -2.15 5.64
C ALA A 391 -11.46 -3.48 6.40
N THR A 392 -10.46 -4.35 6.24
CA THR A 392 -10.41 -5.64 6.94
C THR A 392 -9.98 -5.48 8.40
N THR A 393 -10.27 -6.47 9.26
CA THR A 393 -9.88 -6.46 10.69
C THR A 393 -8.52 -7.09 10.94
N PRO A 394 -7.62 -6.46 11.73
CA PRO A 394 -7.70 -5.08 12.21
C PRO A 394 -7.51 -4.05 11.08
N THR A 395 -8.15 -2.88 11.22
CA THR A 395 -8.18 -1.80 10.23
C THR A 395 -6.86 -1.00 10.23
N ILE A 396 -5.77 -1.66 9.79
CA ILE A 396 -4.40 -1.13 9.82
C ILE A 396 -3.71 -1.20 8.47
N SER A 397 -2.77 -0.29 8.22
CA SER A 397 -2.11 -0.15 6.92
C SER A 397 -1.20 -1.34 6.57
N VAL A 398 -0.44 -1.89 7.53
CA VAL A 398 0.41 -3.08 7.30
C VAL A 398 -0.39 -4.28 6.77
N ARG A 399 -1.63 -4.42 7.23
CA ARG A 399 -2.54 -5.48 6.76
C ARG A 399 -3.20 -5.10 5.45
N ASN A 400 -3.86 -3.94 5.39
CA ASN A 400 -4.75 -3.57 4.29
C ASN A 400 -4.02 -3.10 3.03
N LEU A 401 -2.92 -2.34 3.14
CA LEU A 401 -2.16 -1.86 1.99
C LEU A 401 -1.69 -2.97 1.03
N PRO A 402 -1.07 -4.09 1.47
CA PRO A 402 -0.71 -5.15 0.53
C PRO A 402 -1.95 -5.77 -0.14
N MET A 403 -3.07 -5.89 0.56
CA MET A 403 -4.30 -6.46 -0.01
C MET A 403 -4.89 -5.56 -1.09
N VAL A 404 -5.00 -4.25 -0.83
CA VAL A 404 -5.45 -3.28 -1.84
C VAL A 404 -4.52 -3.28 -3.06
N LYS A 405 -3.20 -3.25 -2.84
CA LYS A 405 -2.18 -3.16 -3.90
C LYS A 405 -2.09 -4.44 -4.76
N THR A 406 -2.37 -5.61 -4.20
CA THR A 406 -2.10 -6.91 -4.86
C THR A 406 -3.33 -7.78 -5.09
N GLY A 407 -4.44 -7.53 -4.39
CA GLY A 407 -5.64 -8.35 -4.41
C GLY A 407 -5.49 -9.70 -3.70
N ALA A 408 -4.42 -9.92 -2.95
CA ALA A 408 -4.22 -11.13 -2.16
C ALA A 408 -4.86 -11.01 -0.77
N GLU A 409 -5.25 -12.14 -0.17
CA GLU A 409 -5.75 -12.21 1.20
C GLU A 409 -4.60 -12.33 2.22
N VAL A 410 -4.90 -12.24 3.51
CA VAL A 410 -3.91 -12.44 4.58
C VAL A 410 -3.45 -13.89 4.69
N ALA A 411 -4.35 -14.84 4.48
CA ALA A 411 -4.12 -16.27 4.69
C ALA A 411 -4.28 -17.05 3.38
N GLY A 412 -3.70 -18.26 3.34
CA GLY A 412 -3.79 -19.16 2.19
C GLY A 412 -2.59 -19.11 1.23
N LYS A 413 -2.76 -19.72 0.06
CA LYS A 413 -1.66 -19.87 -0.92
C LYS A 413 -1.39 -18.55 -1.63
N LYS A 414 -0.11 -18.11 -1.64
CA LYS A 414 0.31 -16.81 -2.20
C LYS A 414 -0.33 -15.60 -1.51
N ALA A 415 -0.64 -15.74 -0.23
CA ALA A 415 -1.21 -14.71 0.61
C ALA A 415 -0.16 -13.67 1.06
N THR A 416 -0.60 -12.60 1.72
CA THR A 416 0.31 -11.60 2.28
C THR A 416 1.07 -12.12 3.51
N GLY A 417 0.43 -12.97 4.33
CA GLY A 417 0.98 -13.45 5.60
C GLY A 417 1.08 -12.35 6.67
N MET A 418 0.35 -11.25 6.53
CA MET A 418 0.40 -10.08 7.42
C MET A 418 -0.91 -9.90 8.18
N PRO A 419 -1.10 -10.54 9.34
CA PRO A 419 -2.37 -10.45 10.07
C PRO A 419 -2.53 -9.15 10.84
N ASN A 420 -1.44 -8.57 11.32
CA ASN A 420 -1.44 -7.43 12.23
C ASN A 420 -0.15 -6.58 12.02
N PHE A 421 -0.11 -5.38 12.58
CA PHE A 421 1.03 -4.44 12.53
C PHE A 421 2.21 -4.90 13.39
N HIS A 422 1.96 -5.89 14.22
CA HIS A 422 2.96 -6.58 15.00
C HIS A 422 2.50 -7.99 15.26
N PHE A 423 3.45 -8.90 15.43
CA PHE A 423 3.16 -10.29 15.78
C PHE A 423 4.41 -11.00 16.26
N VAL A 424 4.23 -12.09 17.00
CA VAL A 424 5.30 -13.02 17.35
C VAL A 424 5.25 -14.24 16.44
N ASP A 425 6.28 -14.40 15.61
CA ASP A 425 6.54 -15.67 14.93
C ASP A 425 7.22 -16.63 15.92
N ARG A 426 6.42 -17.51 16.51
CA ARG A 426 6.87 -18.54 17.47
C ARG A 426 7.78 -19.59 16.83
N LYS A 427 7.73 -19.78 15.51
CA LYS A 427 8.55 -20.80 14.81
C LYS A 427 10.02 -20.41 14.80
N ILE A 428 10.30 -19.10 14.67
CA ILE A 428 11.66 -18.54 14.66
C ILE A 428 11.99 -17.70 15.89
N ASP A 429 11.05 -17.60 16.85
CA ASP A 429 11.17 -16.78 18.07
C ASP A 429 11.52 -15.32 17.78
N ARG A 430 10.67 -14.66 16.98
CA ARG A 430 10.86 -13.27 16.58
C ARG A 430 9.58 -12.47 16.71
N GLY A 431 9.68 -11.34 17.40
CA GLY A 431 8.64 -10.30 17.38
C GLY A 431 8.90 -9.34 16.21
N TYR A 432 7.83 -8.95 15.52
CA TYR A 432 7.83 -7.92 14.49
C TYR A 432 7.04 -6.71 14.98
N TYR A 433 7.53 -5.50 14.68
CA TYR A 433 6.80 -4.24 14.88
C TYR A 433 7.18 -3.23 13.81
N PHE A 434 6.24 -2.87 12.94
CA PHE A 434 6.54 -2.17 11.69
C PHE A 434 6.69 -0.64 11.82
N TYR A 435 6.47 -0.06 13.00
CA TYR A 435 6.89 1.32 13.27
C TYR A 435 8.37 1.35 13.66
N GLY A 436 9.22 1.22 12.64
CA GLY A 436 10.65 1.01 12.80
C GLY A 436 11.31 0.34 11.61
N ASN A 437 12.50 -0.22 11.83
CA ASN A 437 13.27 -0.83 10.75
C ASN A 437 12.70 -2.17 10.24
N ASP A 438 11.77 -2.79 10.96
CA ASP A 438 11.06 -3.99 10.46
C ASP A 438 10.17 -3.69 9.25
N ALA A 439 9.79 -2.43 9.00
CA ALA A 439 9.09 -2.03 7.78
C ALA A 439 9.85 -2.42 6.49
N LEU A 440 11.19 -2.50 6.56
CA LEU A 440 12.02 -2.95 5.44
C LEU A 440 11.89 -4.46 5.14
N LEU A 441 11.28 -5.22 6.06
CA LEU A 441 11.08 -6.67 5.94
C LEU A 441 9.70 -7.03 5.39
N LEU A 442 8.83 -6.06 5.12
CA LEU A 442 7.47 -6.32 4.59
C LEU A 442 7.52 -7.08 3.26
N GLU A 443 8.41 -6.69 2.34
CA GLU A 443 8.60 -7.41 1.07
C GLU A 443 9.18 -8.81 1.29
N LYS A 444 10.06 -8.99 2.28
CA LYS A 444 10.59 -10.32 2.63
C LYS A 444 9.46 -11.26 3.05
N ILE A 445 8.67 -10.83 4.03
CA ILE A 445 7.62 -11.68 4.64
C ILE A 445 6.56 -12.03 3.60
N THR A 446 6.12 -11.06 2.79
CA THR A 446 5.15 -11.32 1.72
C THR A 446 5.72 -12.22 0.62
N SER A 447 6.99 -12.03 0.25
CA SER A 447 7.69 -12.90 -0.70
C SER A 447 7.86 -14.33 -0.19
N ASP A 448 8.18 -14.51 1.10
CA ASP A 448 8.30 -15.83 1.72
C ASP A 448 6.97 -16.60 1.71
N ASN A 449 5.84 -15.88 1.72
CA ASN A 449 4.49 -16.44 1.55
C ASN A 449 4.09 -16.66 0.08
N GLY A 450 4.96 -16.30 -0.87
CA GLY A 450 4.75 -16.49 -2.30
C GLY A 450 3.78 -15.47 -2.93
N LEU A 451 3.57 -14.31 -2.29
CA LEU A 451 2.71 -13.25 -2.79
C LEU A 451 3.04 -12.89 -4.25
N GLN A 452 1.99 -12.67 -5.05
CA GLN A 452 2.13 -12.16 -6.41
C GLN A 452 1.60 -10.73 -6.52
N THR A 453 2.49 -9.80 -6.87
CA THR A 453 2.16 -8.39 -7.05
C THR A 453 1.56 -8.12 -8.44
N MET A 454 0.86 -6.99 -8.58
CA MET A 454 0.33 -6.57 -9.89
C MET A 454 1.43 -6.43 -10.95
N PHE A 455 2.63 -6.00 -10.58
CA PHE A 455 3.77 -5.88 -11.49
C PHE A 455 4.24 -7.23 -12.05
N GLN A 456 4.14 -8.31 -11.27
CA GLN A 456 4.42 -9.66 -11.77
C GLN A 456 3.32 -10.14 -12.73
N ARG A 457 2.05 -9.88 -12.37
CA ARG A 457 0.88 -10.28 -13.16
C ARG A 457 0.79 -9.54 -14.50
N LEU A 458 1.27 -8.30 -14.54
CA LEU A 458 1.23 -7.39 -15.69
C LEU A 458 2.63 -7.12 -16.26
N SER A 459 3.56 -8.07 -16.09
CA SER A 459 4.97 -7.93 -16.49
C SER A 459 5.18 -7.67 -17.99
N SER A 460 4.25 -8.09 -18.84
CA SER A 460 4.25 -7.81 -20.29
C SER A 460 3.89 -6.36 -20.63
N LEU A 461 3.15 -5.68 -19.76
CA LEU A 461 2.66 -4.31 -19.98
C LEU A 461 3.68 -3.27 -19.53
N ASN A 462 3.65 -2.08 -20.14
CA ASN A 462 4.41 -0.94 -19.60
C ASN A 462 3.83 -0.55 -18.23
N ASN A 463 4.61 -0.68 -17.16
CA ASN A 463 4.14 -0.45 -15.80
C ASN A 463 5.07 0.43 -14.96
N ILE A 464 4.48 1.20 -14.04
CA ILE A 464 5.19 2.13 -13.18
C ILE A 464 4.64 2.11 -11.75
N ASN A 465 5.54 2.36 -10.81
CA ASN A 465 5.22 2.52 -9.40
C ASN A 465 5.58 3.95 -8.94
N TYR A 466 4.61 4.64 -8.36
CA TYR A 466 4.79 5.91 -7.67
C TYR A 466 4.59 5.69 -6.17
N TYR A 467 5.70 5.61 -5.45
CA TYR A 467 5.77 5.64 -3.99
C TYR A 467 5.13 4.48 -3.23
N ALA A 468 4.67 3.42 -3.90
CA ALA A 468 4.16 2.24 -3.21
C ALA A 468 5.28 1.22 -2.90
N GLN A 469 5.07 0.41 -1.87
CA GLN A 469 5.84 -0.81 -1.59
C GLN A 469 5.34 -1.99 -2.45
N TYR A 470 6.02 -3.13 -2.37
CA TYR A 470 5.76 -4.34 -3.18
C TYR A 470 6.05 -4.09 -4.67
N ASP A 471 7.01 -3.21 -4.90
CA ASP A 471 7.35 -2.69 -6.21
C ASP A 471 8.52 -3.45 -6.82
N TRP A 472 9.03 -4.51 -6.15
CA TRP A 472 10.25 -5.19 -6.58
C TRP A 472 10.23 -5.37 -8.07
N TRP A 473 9.15 -5.89 -8.69
CA TRP A 473 8.98 -6.24 -10.13
C TRP A 473 8.55 -5.13 -11.10
N THR A 474 8.45 -3.88 -10.67
CA THR A 474 8.06 -2.77 -11.56
C THR A 474 9.13 -2.46 -12.64
N GLN A 475 8.71 -1.88 -13.77
CA GLN A 475 9.63 -1.45 -14.84
C GLN A 475 10.21 -0.06 -14.58
N THR A 476 9.52 0.77 -13.80
CA THR A 476 10.00 2.06 -13.31
C THR A 476 9.44 2.28 -11.91
N SER A 477 10.25 2.80 -10.99
CA SER A 477 9.79 3.08 -9.63
C SER A 477 10.30 4.40 -9.09
N TYR A 478 9.45 5.04 -8.30
CA TYR A 478 9.81 6.11 -7.37
C TYR A 478 9.72 5.59 -5.94
N ASP A 479 10.77 5.78 -5.15
CA ASP A 479 10.90 5.15 -3.84
C ASP A 479 9.99 5.78 -2.77
N SER A 480 9.28 4.93 -2.03
CA SER A 480 8.35 5.32 -0.97
C SER A 480 9.03 6.06 0.20
N PHE A 481 10.21 5.61 0.64
CA PHE A 481 10.91 6.19 1.77
C PHE A 481 11.52 7.54 1.42
N VAL A 482 11.97 7.72 0.18
CA VAL A 482 12.43 9.03 -0.30
C VAL A 482 11.28 10.03 -0.33
N ASN A 483 10.09 9.59 -0.78
CA ASN A 483 8.90 10.46 -0.78
C ASN A 483 8.48 10.84 0.64
N LEU A 484 8.42 9.90 1.57
CA LEU A 484 8.12 10.20 2.97
C LEU A 484 9.16 11.17 3.55
N ALA A 485 10.45 10.87 3.41
CA ALA A 485 11.51 11.70 4.00
C ALA A 485 11.55 13.13 3.46
N LYS A 486 11.27 13.32 2.16
CA LYS A 486 11.28 14.66 1.55
C LYS A 486 9.92 15.37 1.62
N GLY A 487 8.83 14.61 1.54
CA GLY A 487 7.45 15.08 1.64
C GLY A 487 7.13 15.69 2.99
N GLU A 488 7.78 15.25 4.07
CA GLU A 488 7.68 15.90 5.38
C GLU A 488 8.16 17.36 5.38
N ILE A 489 9.07 17.71 4.48
CA ILE A 489 9.66 19.05 4.35
C ILE A 489 8.98 19.85 3.23
N ASP A 490 8.66 19.20 2.11
CA ASP A 490 8.02 19.78 0.93
C ASP A 490 6.83 18.92 0.55
N ARG A 491 5.63 19.33 0.97
CA ARG A 491 4.43 18.46 1.00
C ARG A 491 3.98 17.97 -0.37
N ASP A 492 4.27 18.75 -1.41
CA ASP A 492 3.92 18.43 -2.79
C ASP A 492 5.04 17.71 -3.55
N PHE A 493 6.15 17.34 -2.88
CA PHE A 493 7.33 16.81 -3.53
C PHE A 493 7.04 15.59 -4.41
N GLY A 494 6.32 14.61 -3.87
CA GLY A 494 6.00 13.38 -4.58
C GLY A 494 5.06 13.63 -5.76
N GLU A 495 4.03 14.42 -5.54
CA GLU A 495 2.97 14.67 -6.50
C GLU A 495 3.47 15.52 -7.67
N VAL A 496 4.37 16.48 -7.42
CA VAL A 496 5.07 17.25 -8.46
C VAL A 496 5.91 16.33 -9.35
N LEU A 497 6.68 15.40 -8.76
CA LEU A 497 7.51 14.47 -9.53
C LEU A 497 6.66 13.49 -10.35
N LEU A 498 5.59 12.95 -9.75
CA LEU A 498 4.63 12.07 -10.43
C LEU A 498 3.99 12.78 -11.62
N LEU A 499 3.44 13.98 -11.41
CA LEU A 499 2.78 14.73 -12.48
C LEU A 499 3.78 15.11 -13.59
N GLY A 500 4.99 15.51 -13.22
CA GLY A 500 6.05 15.83 -14.18
C GLY A 500 6.45 14.64 -15.05
N ASP A 501 6.54 13.44 -14.47
CA ASP A 501 6.78 12.21 -15.24
C ASP A 501 5.60 11.88 -16.17
N LEU A 502 4.36 11.92 -15.66
CA LEU A 502 3.18 11.66 -16.49
C LEU A 502 3.06 12.64 -17.67
N GLN A 503 3.36 13.92 -17.47
CA GLN A 503 3.36 14.92 -18.55
C GLN A 503 4.40 14.61 -19.63
N LYS A 504 5.65 14.30 -19.22
CA LYS A 504 6.72 13.89 -20.16
C LYS A 504 6.34 12.63 -20.95
N ARG A 505 5.74 11.65 -20.27
CA ARG A 505 5.26 10.41 -20.90
C ARG A 505 4.08 10.64 -21.84
N ALA A 506 3.20 11.59 -21.52
CA ALA A 506 2.13 12.00 -22.41
C ALA A 506 2.66 12.66 -23.70
N GLU A 507 3.69 13.50 -23.60
CA GLU A 507 4.39 14.05 -24.77
C GLU A 507 5.02 12.94 -25.62
N ALA A 508 5.75 12.02 -24.99
CA ALA A 508 6.34 10.87 -25.67
C ALA A 508 5.27 9.98 -26.34
N GLU A 509 4.11 9.76 -25.71
CA GLU A 509 3.01 9.01 -26.31
C GLU A 509 2.42 9.72 -27.54
N ARG A 510 2.34 11.05 -27.55
CA ARG A 510 1.93 11.80 -28.76
C ARG A 510 2.91 11.59 -29.91
N GLU A 511 4.21 11.56 -29.65
CA GLU A 511 5.23 11.24 -30.65
C GLU A 511 5.10 9.79 -31.15
N LEU A 512 4.97 8.83 -30.23
CA LEU A 512 4.83 7.41 -30.54
C LEU A 512 3.63 7.14 -31.44
N ARG A 513 2.49 7.81 -31.19
CA ARG A 513 1.31 7.69 -32.06
C ARG A 513 1.59 8.10 -33.49
N LYS A 514 2.29 9.23 -33.68
CA LYS A 514 2.69 9.71 -35.01
C LYS A 514 3.60 8.69 -35.70
N ILE A 515 4.62 8.19 -34.98
CA ILE A 515 5.54 7.17 -35.50
C ILE A 515 4.79 5.91 -35.94
N ARG A 516 3.90 5.37 -35.10
CA ARG A 516 3.08 4.17 -35.41
C ARG A 516 2.21 4.41 -36.65
N THR A 517 1.55 5.56 -36.77
CA THR A 517 0.75 5.92 -37.95
C THR A 517 1.60 6.00 -39.22
N THR A 518 2.75 6.68 -39.16
CA THR A 518 3.68 6.79 -40.31
C THR A 518 4.21 5.42 -40.75
N ILE A 519 4.48 4.50 -39.81
CA ILE A 519 4.87 3.12 -40.12
C ILE A 519 3.75 2.41 -40.88
N ILE A 520 2.51 2.46 -40.38
CA ILE A 520 1.34 1.83 -41.03
C ILE A 520 1.16 2.36 -42.47
N GLU A 521 1.20 3.69 -42.65
CA GLU A 521 1.06 4.33 -43.96
C GLU A 521 2.17 3.92 -44.92
N SER A 522 3.42 3.85 -44.41
CA SER A 522 4.58 3.44 -45.19
C SER A 522 4.48 1.98 -45.65
N ILE A 523 4.04 1.08 -44.77
CA ILE A 523 3.81 -0.34 -45.13
C ILE A 523 2.72 -0.45 -46.20
N ARG A 524 1.57 0.20 -46.01
CA ARG A 524 0.46 0.17 -46.98
C ARG A 524 0.87 0.76 -48.34
N LYS A 525 1.67 1.83 -48.34
CA LYS A 525 2.22 2.41 -49.58
C LYS A 525 3.14 1.43 -50.31
N LEU A 526 4.02 0.74 -49.58
CA LEU A 526 4.88 -0.31 -50.14
C LEU A 526 4.08 -1.49 -50.71
N LYS A 527 2.99 -1.91 -50.06
CA LYS A 527 2.11 -2.98 -50.55
C LYS A 527 1.33 -2.61 -51.82
N LYS A 528 0.83 -1.37 -51.91
CA LYS A 528 -0.04 -0.93 -53.01
C LYS A 528 0.68 -0.69 -54.34
N GLN A 529 2.00 -0.52 -54.36
CA GLN A 529 2.73 -0.07 -55.55
C GLN A 529 3.75 -1.10 -56.05
N LEU A 530 3.28 -2.05 -56.87
CA LEU A 530 4.08 -3.06 -57.58
C LEU A 530 5.07 -2.49 -58.62
N GLN A 531 5.01 -1.19 -58.97
CA GLN A 531 5.73 -0.58 -60.12
C GLN A 531 6.63 0.62 -59.76
N ILE A 532 7.19 0.71 -58.55
CA ILE A 532 8.16 1.79 -58.23
C ILE A 532 9.60 1.35 -58.58
N ASN A 533 10.37 2.29 -59.14
CA ASN A 533 11.83 2.19 -59.33
C ASN A 533 12.55 1.69 -58.06
N VAL A 534 13.43 0.70 -58.21
CA VAL A 534 14.13 -0.02 -57.13
C VAL A 534 14.76 0.92 -56.08
N LEU A 535 15.30 2.06 -56.51
CA LEU A 535 15.91 3.07 -55.64
C LEU A 535 14.92 3.70 -54.64
N LYS A 536 13.69 4.01 -55.08
CA LYS A 536 12.65 4.57 -54.20
C LYS A 536 12.14 3.53 -53.20
N GLN A 537 12.08 2.25 -53.60
CA GLN A 537 11.75 1.16 -52.67
C GLN A 537 12.84 0.95 -51.61
N TYR A 538 14.12 1.09 -51.98
CA TYR A 538 15.23 1.01 -51.05
C TYR A 538 15.18 2.13 -49.99
N GLY A 539 14.96 3.38 -50.42
CA GLY A 539 14.80 4.53 -49.51
C GLY A 539 13.67 4.32 -48.50
N LEU A 540 12.49 3.93 -48.96
CA LEU A 540 11.33 3.66 -48.09
C LEU A 540 11.59 2.52 -47.09
N LYS A 541 12.28 1.44 -47.51
CA LYS A 541 12.65 0.33 -46.61
C LYS A 541 13.66 0.78 -45.55
N SER A 542 14.62 1.64 -45.91
CA SER A 542 15.59 2.21 -44.97
C SER A 542 14.91 3.11 -43.93
N ASP A 543 14.01 3.99 -44.38
CA ASP A 543 13.22 4.85 -43.51
C ASP A 543 12.35 4.05 -42.55
N LEU A 544 11.71 2.99 -43.05
CA LEU A 544 10.90 2.11 -42.23
C LEU A 544 11.72 1.41 -41.14
N ARG A 545 12.91 0.88 -41.48
CA ARG A 545 13.82 0.29 -40.49
C ARG A 545 14.22 1.29 -39.41
N ARG A 546 14.53 2.54 -39.79
CA ARG A 546 14.82 3.62 -38.85
C ARG A 546 13.62 3.91 -37.94
N LEU A 547 12.41 4.02 -38.50
CA LEU A 547 11.19 4.26 -37.72
C LEU A 547 10.90 3.11 -36.74
N LEU A 548 11.11 1.84 -37.14
CA LEU A 548 10.96 0.69 -36.26
C LEU A 548 11.97 0.71 -35.11
N LEU A 549 13.22 1.10 -35.37
CA LEU A 549 14.23 1.26 -34.32
C LEU A 549 13.89 2.41 -33.36
N THR A 550 13.42 3.54 -33.89
CA THR A 550 12.96 4.68 -33.09
C THR A 550 11.77 4.28 -32.21
N LEU A 551 10.78 3.59 -32.79
CA LEU A 551 9.62 3.06 -32.06
C LEU A 551 10.07 2.13 -30.93
N ALA A 552 10.97 1.18 -31.22
CA ALA A 552 11.47 0.26 -30.20
C ALA A 552 12.24 0.97 -29.07
N THR A 553 12.99 2.02 -29.40
CA THR A 553 13.78 2.78 -28.42
C THR A 553 12.90 3.62 -27.51
N LYS A 554 11.84 4.24 -28.06
CA LYS A 554 10.95 5.15 -27.31
C LYS A 554 9.73 4.47 -26.68
N ASN A 555 9.44 3.20 -27.00
CA ASN A 555 8.17 2.56 -26.62
C ASN A 555 7.85 2.64 -25.11
N ASP A 556 8.85 2.40 -24.26
CA ASP A 556 8.67 2.38 -22.81
C ASP A 556 8.69 3.80 -22.18
N GLU A 557 8.92 4.85 -22.99
CA GLU A 557 8.82 6.27 -22.60
C GLU A 557 7.38 6.80 -22.68
N GLY A 558 6.48 6.10 -23.36
CA GLY A 558 5.07 6.49 -23.42
C GLY A 558 4.34 6.35 -22.08
N ILE A 559 3.07 6.77 -22.09
CA ILE A 559 2.17 6.63 -20.94
C ILE A 559 2.04 5.14 -20.51
N PRO A 560 2.16 4.83 -19.21
CA PRO A 560 2.15 3.45 -18.72
C PRO A 560 0.75 2.84 -18.85
N GLN A 561 0.66 1.55 -19.20
CA GLN A 561 -0.59 0.80 -19.19
C GLN A 561 -1.10 0.50 -17.78
N TYR A 562 -0.18 0.41 -16.81
CA TYR A 562 -0.52 0.26 -15.41
C TYR A 562 0.38 1.17 -14.56
N ALA A 563 -0.25 2.07 -13.81
CA ALA A 563 0.43 2.88 -12.80
C ALA A 563 -0.18 2.57 -11.42
N LEU A 564 0.69 2.39 -10.42
CA LEU A 564 0.29 2.33 -9.01
C LEU A 564 0.78 3.59 -8.32
N TYR A 565 -0.12 4.32 -7.66
CA TYR A 565 0.18 5.52 -6.88
C TYR A 565 -0.26 5.32 -5.44
N TYR A 566 0.65 5.55 -4.50
CA TYR A 566 0.35 5.56 -3.06
C TYR A 566 0.52 6.96 -2.47
N ASN A 567 -0.51 7.43 -1.76
CA ASN A 567 -0.54 8.70 -1.06
C ASN A 567 -0.71 8.45 0.46
N PRO A 568 0.28 8.81 1.30
CA PRO A 568 0.25 8.55 2.74
C PRO A 568 -0.35 9.70 3.59
N TRP A 569 -0.64 10.86 2.98
CA TRP A 569 -0.73 12.10 3.75
C TRP A 569 -1.97 12.24 4.64
N PRO A 570 -3.21 11.91 4.20
CA PRO A 570 -4.38 12.06 5.04
C PRO A 570 -4.28 11.31 6.39
N ASP A 571 -3.85 10.05 6.37
CA ASP A 571 -3.57 9.28 7.58
C ASP A 571 -2.43 9.84 8.42
N HIS A 572 -1.27 10.01 7.77
CA HIS A 572 -0.04 10.45 8.44
C HIS A 572 -0.29 11.72 9.26
N PHE A 573 -1.02 12.68 8.71
CA PHE A 573 -1.36 13.89 9.42
C PHE A 573 -2.49 13.76 10.42
N ALA A 574 -3.53 12.98 10.11
CA ALA A 574 -4.65 12.76 11.02
C ALA A 574 -4.19 12.20 12.37
N HIS A 575 -3.10 11.43 12.40
CA HIS A 575 -2.47 11.04 13.67
C HIS A 575 -1.96 12.27 14.47
N PHE A 576 -1.39 13.29 13.85
CA PHE A 576 -0.87 14.45 14.60
C PHE A 576 -1.93 15.48 14.98
N VAL A 577 -2.94 15.71 14.15
CA VAL A 577 -3.91 16.83 14.31
C VAL A 577 -5.34 16.35 14.57
N GLY A 578 -5.59 15.06 14.34
CA GLY A 578 -6.88 14.40 14.41
C GLY A 578 -7.62 14.37 13.07
N PRO A 579 -8.48 13.36 12.86
CA PRO A 579 -9.02 13.05 11.53
C PRO A 579 -10.02 14.08 10.99
N PHE A 580 -10.56 14.92 11.86
CA PHE A 580 -11.62 15.88 11.50
C PHE A 580 -11.23 17.33 11.80
N SER A 581 -9.93 17.60 11.99
CA SER A 581 -9.45 18.96 12.19
C SER A 581 -9.45 19.76 10.88
N ASP A 582 -9.27 21.07 10.99
CA ASP A 582 -9.18 21.97 9.85
C ASP A 582 -8.00 21.60 8.92
N GLU A 583 -6.89 21.10 9.47
CA GLU A 583 -5.70 20.66 8.70
C GLU A 583 -6.01 19.49 7.78
N ILE A 584 -7.04 18.70 8.08
CA ILE A 584 -7.52 17.61 7.23
C ILE A 584 -8.66 18.09 6.32
N LEU A 585 -9.66 18.76 6.91
CA LEU A 585 -10.96 19.02 6.26
C LEU A 585 -11.07 20.36 5.54
N SER A 586 -10.31 21.39 5.89
CA SER A 586 -10.57 22.74 5.37
C SER A 586 -10.17 22.91 3.89
N MET A 587 -10.44 24.07 3.31
CA MET A 587 -10.00 24.42 1.95
C MET A 587 -8.47 24.40 1.77
N THR A 588 -7.71 24.51 2.85
CA THR A 588 -6.25 24.39 2.83
C THR A 588 -5.77 23.02 3.31
N GLY A 589 -6.69 22.14 3.73
CA GLY A 589 -6.37 20.84 4.33
C GLY A 589 -5.99 19.75 3.34
N GLU A 590 -5.53 18.63 3.90
CA GLU A 590 -4.95 17.51 3.15
C GLU A 590 -5.93 16.83 2.18
N LEU A 591 -7.22 16.80 2.49
CA LEU A 591 -8.21 16.23 1.56
C LEU A 591 -8.38 17.08 0.31
N ASN A 592 -8.27 18.41 0.41
CA ASN A 592 -8.32 19.31 -0.75
C ASN A 592 -6.99 19.32 -1.52
N ARG A 593 -5.85 19.10 -0.83
CA ARG A 593 -4.55 18.86 -1.47
C ARG A 593 -4.60 17.58 -2.32
N LEU A 594 -5.15 16.49 -1.77
CA LEU A 594 -5.37 15.24 -2.50
C LEU A 594 -6.29 15.45 -3.71
N ASP A 595 -7.43 16.13 -3.54
CA ASP A 595 -8.36 16.47 -4.63
C ASP A 595 -7.66 17.20 -5.79
N TYR A 596 -6.86 18.22 -5.47
CA TYR A 596 -6.09 18.99 -6.45
C TYR A 596 -5.19 18.08 -7.30
N TRP A 597 -4.38 17.24 -6.66
CA TRP A 597 -3.45 16.37 -7.35
C TRP A 597 -4.14 15.29 -8.17
N LEU A 598 -5.22 14.71 -7.66
CA LEU A 598 -6.06 13.76 -8.41
C LEU A 598 -6.66 14.39 -9.67
N GLY A 599 -7.14 15.65 -9.56
CA GLY A 599 -7.60 16.44 -10.69
C GLY A 599 -6.51 16.59 -11.76
N LYS A 600 -5.30 17.04 -11.36
CA LYS A 600 -4.17 17.23 -12.28
C LYS A 600 -3.73 15.93 -12.96
N ILE A 601 -3.70 14.82 -12.22
CA ILE A 601 -3.39 13.50 -12.79
C ILE A 601 -4.44 13.11 -13.81
N SER A 602 -5.73 13.28 -13.50
CA SER A 602 -6.82 12.98 -14.43
C SER A 602 -6.75 13.81 -15.71
N ASP A 603 -6.36 15.08 -15.61
CA ASP A 603 -6.27 15.99 -16.75
C ASP A 603 -5.23 15.54 -17.77
N VAL A 604 -4.09 14.98 -17.33
CA VAL A 604 -3.08 14.42 -18.27
C VAL A 604 -3.68 13.36 -19.20
N TYR A 605 -4.55 12.49 -18.69
CA TYR A 605 -5.20 11.45 -19.48
C TYR A 605 -6.29 12.00 -20.42
N LYS A 606 -6.99 13.06 -19.99
CA LYS A 606 -7.98 13.78 -20.82
C LYS A 606 -7.29 14.52 -21.96
N ASP A 607 -6.23 15.28 -21.66
CA ASP A 607 -5.44 16.06 -22.63
C ASP A 607 -4.69 15.18 -23.64
N LEU A 608 -4.42 13.93 -23.28
CA LEU A 608 -3.84 12.92 -24.18
C LEU A 608 -4.91 12.20 -25.02
N GLY A 609 -6.19 12.44 -24.77
CA GLY A 609 -7.33 11.82 -25.45
C GLY A 609 -7.43 10.32 -25.19
N ILE A 610 -7.09 9.85 -23.99
CA ILE A 610 -7.14 8.43 -23.61
C ILE A 610 -8.05 8.13 -22.43
N TYR A 611 -8.69 9.15 -21.87
CA TYR A 611 -9.57 9.00 -20.73
C TYR A 611 -10.67 7.94 -20.96
N GLU A 612 -11.24 7.87 -22.17
CA GLU A 612 -12.26 6.88 -22.55
C GLU A 612 -11.80 5.41 -22.49
N ARG A 613 -10.48 5.18 -22.56
CA ARG A 613 -9.86 3.85 -22.50
C ARG A 613 -9.02 3.65 -21.24
N THR A 614 -9.24 4.50 -20.24
CA THR A 614 -8.54 4.47 -18.96
C THR A 614 -9.51 4.08 -17.84
N LEU A 615 -9.09 3.13 -17.00
CA LEU A 615 -9.76 2.82 -15.74
C LEU A 615 -8.96 3.42 -14.59
N PHE A 616 -9.53 4.39 -13.91
CA PHE A 616 -9.05 4.82 -12.61
C PHE A 616 -9.72 3.98 -11.53
N ALA A 617 -8.95 3.59 -10.53
CA ALA A 617 -9.44 2.85 -9.38
C ALA A 617 -8.76 3.39 -8.12
N MET A 618 -9.53 3.69 -7.08
CA MET A 618 -9.00 4.22 -5.82
C MET A 618 -9.63 3.53 -4.63
N ALA A 619 -8.79 3.25 -3.63
CA ALA A 619 -9.25 2.80 -2.34
C ALA A 619 -8.50 3.47 -1.19
N GLY A 620 -9.24 3.71 -0.10
CA GLY A 620 -8.68 3.80 1.23
C GLY A 620 -8.32 2.40 1.73
N ASP A 621 -7.30 2.28 2.54
CA ASP A 621 -6.95 1.02 3.20
C ASP A 621 -7.67 0.86 4.56
N HIS A 622 -7.94 1.98 5.24
CA HIS A 622 -8.84 2.11 6.38
C HIS A 622 -9.42 3.52 6.49
N GLY A 623 -10.33 3.70 7.45
CA GLY A 623 -10.75 5.02 7.91
C GLY A 623 -10.09 5.38 9.25
N LEU A 624 -10.57 6.46 9.88
CA LEU A 624 -10.00 7.03 11.11
C LEU A 624 -11.09 7.51 12.07
N THR A 625 -10.83 7.43 13.37
CA THR A 625 -11.73 7.90 14.44
C THR A 625 -10.96 8.72 15.49
N PRO A 626 -11.58 9.71 16.14
CA PRO A 626 -10.88 10.54 17.11
C PRO A 626 -10.63 9.79 18.42
N VAL A 627 -9.54 10.19 19.08
CA VAL A 627 -9.22 9.81 20.46
C VAL A 627 -9.42 11.03 21.35
N PHE A 628 -10.24 10.90 22.38
CA PHE A 628 -10.42 11.94 23.40
C PHE A 628 -9.64 11.61 24.66
N TYR A 629 -9.61 10.33 25.02
CA TYR A 629 -8.90 9.82 26.17
C TYR A 629 -8.10 8.59 25.79
N PHE A 630 -6.95 8.40 26.44
CA PHE A 630 -6.16 7.21 26.29
C PHE A 630 -5.91 6.52 27.62
N LEU A 631 -5.64 5.22 27.53
CA LEU A 631 -5.34 4.35 28.65
C LEU A 631 -4.20 3.41 28.26
N ASN A 632 -3.46 2.92 29.24
CA ASN A 632 -2.40 1.95 29.05
C ASN A 632 -2.81 0.56 29.58
N PRO A 633 -3.22 -0.39 28.71
CA PRO A 633 -3.62 -1.73 29.14
C PRO A 633 -2.51 -2.52 29.85
N GLU A 634 -1.23 -2.26 29.53
CA GLU A 634 -0.10 -2.89 30.21
C GLU A 634 -0.11 -2.57 31.71
N LYS A 635 -0.28 -1.28 32.04
CA LYS A 635 -0.35 -0.81 33.43
C LYS A 635 -1.63 -1.28 34.12
N GLU A 636 -2.76 -1.06 33.46
CA GLU A 636 -4.07 -1.28 34.05
C GLU A 636 -4.36 -2.77 34.28
N VAL A 637 -3.88 -3.65 33.39
CA VAL A 637 -4.03 -5.09 33.55
C VAL A 637 -2.84 -5.68 34.30
N PHE A 638 -1.64 -5.66 33.72
CA PHE A 638 -0.54 -6.52 34.18
C PHE A 638 0.24 -5.95 35.36
N GLU A 639 0.52 -4.64 35.40
CA GLU A 639 1.21 -4.05 36.56
C GLU A 639 0.33 -4.12 37.81
N LYS A 640 -0.96 -3.77 37.69
CA LYS A 640 -1.92 -3.89 38.80
C LYS A 640 -2.12 -5.34 39.23
N LEU A 641 -2.27 -6.27 38.30
CA LEU A 641 -2.41 -7.69 38.62
C LEU A 641 -1.16 -8.25 39.31
N ALA A 642 0.04 -7.89 38.85
CA ALA A 642 1.30 -8.27 39.49
C ALA A 642 1.38 -7.74 40.94
N SER A 643 0.96 -6.49 41.15
CA SER A 643 0.86 -5.88 42.48
C SER A 643 -0.13 -6.61 43.38
N ASP A 644 -1.34 -6.89 42.89
CA ASP A 644 -2.41 -7.57 43.65
C ASP A 644 -2.00 -9.00 44.06
N LEU A 645 -1.32 -9.72 43.16
CA LEU A 645 -0.83 -11.07 43.39
C LEU A 645 0.51 -11.12 44.14
N GLN A 646 1.14 -9.97 44.41
CA GLN A 646 2.47 -9.87 45.01
C GLN A 646 3.52 -10.75 44.31
N THR A 647 3.47 -10.79 42.97
CA THR A 647 4.33 -11.61 42.11
C THR A 647 4.87 -10.79 40.94
N SER A 648 5.95 -11.24 40.30
CA SER A 648 6.37 -10.69 39.02
C SER A 648 5.58 -11.31 37.87
N ILE A 649 4.97 -10.50 37.02
CA ILE A 649 4.56 -10.88 35.66
C ILE A 649 5.56 -10.25 34.70
N ARG A 650 6.28 -11.07 33.94
CA ARG A 650 7.34 -10.62 33.03
C ARG A 650 6.74 -10.23 31.69
N VAL A 651 6.55 -8.93 31.50
CA VAL A 651 6.02 -8.36 30.25
C VAL A 651 7.17 -7.94 29.32
N LYS A 652 7.06 -8.26 28.03
CA LYS A 652 7.89 -7.68 26.97
C LYS A 652 7.00 -6.87 26.03
N LYS A 653 7.29 -5.58 25.91
CA LYS A 653 6.64 -4.69 24.96
C LYS A 653 7.41 -4.67 23.63
N LEU A 654 6.73 -4.96 22.52
CA LEU A 654 7.29 -4.82 21.17
C LEU A 654 7.08 -3.41 20.60
N SER A 655 5.98 -2.75 20.96
CA SER A 655 5.62 -1.44 20.42
C SER A 655 6.26 -0.27 21.19
N SER A 656 6.28 0.88 20.54
CA SER A 656 6.39 2.18 21.21
C SER A 656 5.01 2.59 21.74
N ASP A 657 4.95 3.48 22.74
CA ASP A 657 3.72 4.26 22.94
C ASP A 657 3.60 5.23 21.76
N GLU A 658 2.41 5.40 21.18
CA GLU A 658 2.30 6.25 19.99
C GLU A 658 2.52 7.71 20.36
N GLY A 659 3.50 8.33 19.68
CA GLY A 659 4.16 9.57 20.07
C GLY A 659 5.63 9.37 20.44
N GLU A 660 6.05 8.17 20.85
CA GLU A 660 7.47 7.80 20.99
C GLU A 660 8.09 7.41 19.64
N GLY A 661 9.42 7.54 19.49
CA GLY A 661 10.11 7.26 18.23
C GLY A 661 10.14 5.78 17.77
N PRO A 662 10.61 5.54 16.53
CA PRO A 662 10.63 4.21 15.90
C PRO A 662 11.50 3.18 16.66
N LYS A 663 11.11 1.90 16.61
CA LYS A 663 11.89 0.81 17.21
C LYS A 663 12.95 0.27 16.24
N ILE A 664 14.11 -0.09 16.80
CA ILE A 664 15.24 -0.68 16.08
C ILE A 664 15.43 -2.13 16.54
N ASN A 665 15.00 -3.07 15.72
CA ASN A 665 15.03 -4.51 15.95
C ASN A 665 16.12 -5.18 15.10
N HIS A 666 16.86 -6.11 15.70
CA HIS A 666 17.95 -6.79 15.01
C HIS A 666 17.40 -7.93 14.13
N ASN A 667 17.48 -7.79 12.80
CA ASN A 667 16.92 -8.78 11.86
C ASN A 667 17.60 -10.16 11.97
N ILE A 668 18.94 -10.20 12.02
CA ILE A 668 19.73 -11.44 11.97
C ILE A 668 19.81 -12.19 13.32
N SER A 669 19.69 -11.45 14.43
CA SER A 669 19.84 -11.93 15.80
C SER A 669 18.78 -11.23 16.68
N PRO A 670 17.48 -11.51 16.44
CA PRO A 670 16.40 -10.89 17.21
C PRO A 670 16.49 -11.21 18.69
N SER A 671 15.93 -10.35 19.54
CA SER A 671 15.77 -10.66 20.96
C SER A 671 14.74 -11.77 21.13
N THR A 672 15.10 -12.80 21.90
CA THR A 672 14.19 -13.90 22.25
C THR A 672 12.93 -13.36 22.93
N ASN A 673 11.79 -13.98 22.66
CA ASN A 673 10.54 -13.74 23.38
C ASN A 673 10.32 -14.78 24.49
N LYS A 674 11.20 -15.78 24.61
CA LYS A 674 11.18 -16.74 25.72
C LYS A 674 11.56 -16.06 27.03
N ASN A 675 11.11 -16.64 28.13
CA ASN A 675 11.27 -16.15 29.51
C ASN A 675 10.45 -14.90 29.86
N PHE A 676 9.49 -14.55 29.00
CA PHE A 676 8.44 -13.57 29.28
C PHE A 676 7.10 -14.28 29.38
N ASP A 677 6.30 -13.84 30.34
CA ASP A 677 4.93 -14.31 30.52
C ASP A 677 4.04 -13.82 29.38
N VAL A 678 4.22 -12.55 29.00
CA VAL A 678 3.34 -11.84 28.06
C VAL A 678 4.16 -11.01 27.09
N ILE A 679 3.81 -11.07 25.82
CA ILE A 679 4.30 -10.14 24.80
C ILE A 679 3.17 -9.23 24.37
N LEU A 680 3.40 -7.92 24.41
CA LEU A 680 2.39 -6.90 24.14
C LEU A 680 2.82 -5.97 23.03
N ALA A 681 1.86 -5.52 22.22
CA ALA A 681 2.04 -4.33 21.42
C ALA A 681 0.71 -3.65 21.11
N SER A 682 0.80 -2.34 20.88
CA SER A 682 -0.29 -1.51 20.41
C SER A 682 -0.01 -0.99 19.01
N THR A 683 -1.09 -0.72 18.29
CA THR A 683 -1.06 -0.08 16.98
C THR A 683 -2.16 0.94 16.87
N ALA A 684 -1.79 2.12 16.40
CA ALA A 684 -2.64 3.26 16.06
C ALA A 684 -3.65 3.64 17.13
N GLY A 685 -3.50 3.18 18.38
CA GLY A 685 -4.48 3.37 19.43
C GLY A 685 -5.73 2.50 19.38
N GLY A 686 -6.00 1.75 18.30
CA GLY A 686 -7.26 1.01 18.13
C GLY A 686 -7.16 -0.52 18.16
N ASN A 687 -5.97 -1.11 18.15
CA ASN A 687 -5.81 -2.55 18.40
C ASN A 687 -4.61 -2.81 19.31
N PHE A 688 -4.86 -3.54 20.39
CA PHE A 688 -3.84 -3.98 21.34
C PHE A 688 -3.76 -5.50 21.32
N MET A 689 -2.66 -6.04 20.80
CA MET A 689 -2.47 -7.48 20.71
C MET A 689 -1.68 -7.98 21.91
N ILE A 690 -2.10 -9.13 22.42
CA ILE A 690 -1.47 -9.84 23.51
C ILE A 690 -1.11 -11.22 22.99
N ASP A 691 0.17 -11.57 23.08
CA ASP A 691 0.67 -12.92 22.85
C ASP A 691 0.97 -13.58 24.20
N LEU A 692 0.25 -14.67 24.47
CA LEU A 692 0.40 -15.53 25.64
C LEU A 692 0.84 -16.92 25.18
N PHE A 693 1.33 -17.72 26.12
CA PHE A 693 1.93 -19.03 25.85
C PHE A 693 1.35 -20.08 26.77
N LYS A 694 1.15 -21.30 26.26
CA LYS A 694 0.77 -22.47 27.08
C LYS A 694 1.87 -22.78 28.10
N ASN A 695 3.11 -22.81 27.64
CA ASN A 695 4.32 -22.86 28.45
C ASN A 695 5.52 -22.32 27.65
N GLN A 696 6.63 -22.10 28.34
CA GLN A 696 7.90 -21.66 27.74
C GLN A 696 8.77 -22.84 27.23
N GLY A 697 8.24 -24.07 27.26
CA GLY A 697 8.93 -25.31 26.93
C GLY A 697 8.50 -25.88 25.57
N GLU A 698 8.08 -27.15 25.55
CA GLU A 698 7.74 -27.88 24.32
C GLU A 698 6.53 -27.30 23.58
N ASP A 699 5.55 -26.72 24.28
CA ASP A 699 4.35 -26.14 23.67
C ASP A 699 4.49 -24.67 23.26
N TRP A 700 5.69 -24.09 23.32
CA TRP A 700 5.96 -22.69 22.95
C TRP A 700 5.39 -22.32 21.57
N LYS A 701 5.43 -23.25 20.61
CA LYS A 701 4.98 -23.03 19.23
C LYS A 701 3.46 -23.07 19.06
N THR A 702 2.72 -23.52 20.06
CA THR A 702 1.27 -23.75 19.99
C THR A 702 0.52 -22.53 20.51
N GLN A 703 -0.47 -22.05 19.75
CA GLN A 703 -1.36 -21.00 20.22
C GLN A 703 -2.24 -21.52 21.38
N PRO A 704 -2.34 -20.80 22.50
CA PRO A 704 -3.30 -21.15 23.54
C PRO A 704 -4.73 -20.84 23.10
N LEU A 705 -5.66 -21.69 23.54
CA LEU A 705 -7.11 -21.52 23.36
C LEU A 705 -7.71 -20.89 24.62
N TYR A 706 -8.95 -20.42 24.53
CA TYR A 706 -9.70 -19.86 25.66
C TYR A 706 -9.62 -20.72 26.93
N ARG A 707 -9.80 -22.04 26.81
CA ARG A 707 -9.69 -22.98 27.95
C ARG A 707 -8.33 -23.00 28.62
N ASP A 708 -7.26 -22.71 27.88
CA ASP A 708 -5.90 -22.63 28.39
C ASP A 708 -5.69 -21.27 29.09
N LEU A 709 -6.40 -20.23 28.65
CA LEU A 709 -6.27 -18.86 29.14
C LEU A 709 -7.02 -18.59 30.44
N VAL A 710 -8.15 -19.28 30.67
CA VAL A 710 -8.86 -19.23 31.96
C VAL A 710 -8.12 -19.98 33.09
N LYS A 711 -7.06 -20.73 32.73
CA LYS A 711 -6.13 -21.41 33.64
C LYS A 711 -4.69 -21.07 33.26
N TRP A 712 -4.48 -19.85 32.79
CA TRP A 712 -3.18 -19.46 32.28
C TRP A 712 -2.16 -19.47 33.42
N ARG A 713 -1.02 -20.13 33.20
CA ARG A 713 0.02 -20.27 34.21
C ARG A 713 1.22 -19.40 33.85
N THR A 714 1.60 -18.51 34.76
CA THR A 714 2.83 -17.72 34.65
C THR A 714 4.07 -18.61 34.77
N ILE A 715 5.23 -18.08 34.38
CA ILE A 715 6.54 -18.69 34.58
C ILE A 715 6.83 -18.93 36.06
N SER A 716 6.32 -18.07 36.96
CA SER A 716 6.41 -18.28 38.41
C SER A 716 5.49 -19.39 38.94
N GLY A 717 4.62 -19.95 38.09
CA GLY A 717 3.75 -21.07 38.41
C GLY A 717 2.37 -20.69 38.92
N ILE A 718 2.01 -19.40 38.91
CA ILE A 718 0.72 -18.90 39.37
C ILE A 718 -0.33 -19.09 38.27
N GLU A 719 -1.48 -19.63 38.63
CA GLU A 719 -2.61 -19.82 37.72
C GLU A 719 -3.58 -18.63 37.82
N ILE A 720 -3.96 -18.08 36.67
CA ILE A 720 -4.75 -16.85 36.53
C ILE A 720 -5.80 -17.06 35.42
N ASP A 721 -7.04 -16.65 35.68
CA ASP A 721 -8.02 -16.43 34.60
C ASP A 721 -7.73 -15.08 33.94
N ILE A 722 -6.79 -15.06 32.99
CA ILE A 722 -6.31 -13.81 32.40
C ILE A 722 -7.39 -13.11 31.57
N VAL A 723 -8.34 -13.88 31.02
CA VAL A 723 -9.46 -13.31 30.26
C VAL A 723 -10.37 -12.52 31.19
N ASN A 724 -10.67 -13.07 32.36
CA ASN A 724 -11.47 -12.36 33.36
C ASN A 724 -10.73 -11.12 33.91
N GLU A 725 -9.42 -11.22 34.18
CA GLU A 725 -8.60 -10.09 34.64
C GLU A 725 -8.55 -8.93 33.62
N ILE A 726 -8.40 -9.23 32.32
CA ILE A 726 -8.41 -8.19 31.28
C ILE A 726 -9.76 -7.48 31.26
N VAL A 727 -10.86 -8.24 31.23
CA VAL A 727 -12.22 -7.70 31.07
C VAL A 727 -12.68 -6.95 32.31
N SER A 728 -12.28 -7.38 33.51
CA SER A 728 -12.62 -6.70 34.77
C SER A 728 -11.85 -5.40 34.98
N ARG A 729 -10.64 -5.29 34.42
CA ARG A 729 -9.76 -4.12 34.56
C ARG A 729 -9.91 -3.10 33.43
N LEU A 730 -10.62 -3.44 32.34
CA LEU A 730 -10.91 -2.55 31.22
C LEU A 730 -12.44 -2.40 30.94
N PRO A 731 -13.31 -2.29 31.97
CA PRO A 731 -14.74 -2.55 31.80
C PRO A 731 -15.44 -1.57 30.85
N GLN A 732 -15.18 -0.26 30.97
CA GLN A 732 -15.83 0.75 30.13
C GLN A 732 -15.00 1.13 28.91
N THR A 733 -13.71 0.80 28.91
CA THR A 733 -12.78 1.17 27.84
C THR A 733 -12.64 0.09 26.76
N LEU A 734 -12.90 -1.18 27.09
CA LEU A 734 -12.88 -2.30 26.15
C LEU A 734 -14.22 -2.38 25.41
N ASP A 735 -14.17 -2.34 24.08
CA ASP A 735 -15.32 -2.68 23.27
C ASP A 735 -15.59 -4.18 23.38
N TYR A 736 -14.59 -4.97 23.01
CA TYR A 736 -14.49 -6.41 23.29
C TYR A 736 -13.07 -6.91 23.05
N LEU A 737 -12.74 -8.05 23.66
CA LEU A 737 -11.58 -8.86 23.30
C LEU A 737 -11.98 -10.03 22.42
N VAL A 738 -11.07 -10.50 21.59
CA VAL A 738 -11.26 -11.64 20.69
C VAL A 738 -10.22 -12.71 20.98
N VAL A 739 -10.65 -13.97 21.12
CA VAL A 739 -9.76 -15.10 21.43
C VAL A 739 -10.21 -16.37 20.72
N ARG A 740 -9.27 -17.29 20.43
CA ARG A 740 -9.58 -18.60 19.86
C ARG A 740 -10.31 -19.46 20.89
N GLU A 741 -11.52 -19.89 20.59
CA GLU A 741 -12.22 -20.93 21.34
C GLU A 741 -11.72 -22.32 20.91
N GLY A 742 -11.52 -22.49 19.60
CA GLY A 742 -11.02 -23.71 18.95
C GLY A 742 -9.95 -23.41 17.90
N THR A 743 -9.63 -24.43 17.09
CA THR A 743 -8.69 -24.28 15.97
C THR A 743 -9.28 -23.37 14.88
N SER A 744 -8.41 -22.55 14.27
CA SER A 744 -8.76 -21.68 13.15
C SER A 744 -7.75 -21.84 12.02
N ASP A 745 -8.24 -21.88 10.79
CA ASP A 745 -7.49 -21.93 9.52
C ASP A 745 -8.33 -21.31 8.40
N THR A 746 -7.90 -21.37 7.14
CA THR A 746 -8.67 -20.75 6.03
C THR A 746 -10.04 -21.37 5.78
N GLN A 747 -10.32 -22.58 6.26
CA GLN A 747 -11.58 -23.29 6.06
C GLN A 747 -12.51 -23.22 7.25
N GLN A 748 -12.01 -23.06 8.48
CA GLN A 748 -12.85 -23.07 9.67
C GLN A 748 -12.30 -22.16 10.76
N ALA A 749 -13.16 -21.67 11.64
CA ALA A 749 -12.76 -20.93 12.83
C ALA A 749 -13.78 -21.07 13.95
N HIS A 750 -13.31 -21.08 15.20
CA HIS A 750 -14.17 -20.96 16.38
C HIS A 750 -13.60 -19.92 17.33
N ILE A 751 -14.32 -18.82 17.49
CA ILE A 751 -13.85 -17.59 18.12
C ILE A 751 -14.82 -17.20 19.23
N ARG A 752 -14.27 -16.68 20.32
CA ARG A 752 -15.02 -16.11 21.43
C ARG A 752 -14.75 -14.61 21.54
N LEU A 753 -15.81 -13.86 21.81
CA LEU A 753 -15.79 -12.44 22.15
C LEU A 753 -16.14 -12.28 23.63
N VAL A 754 -15.43 -11.41 24.34
CA VAL A 754 -15.71 -11.14 25.76
C VAL A 754 -15.62 -9.65 26.05
N ALA A 755 -16.59 -9.12 26.78
CA ALA A 755 -16.56 -7.73 27.27
C ALA A 755 -17.49 -7.55 28.48
N GLN A 756 -17.45 -6.36 29.09
CA GLN A 756 -18.48 -5.92 30.02
C GLN A 756 -19.47 -4.94 29.39
N ARG A 757 -20.74 -5.04 29.79
CA ARG A 757 -21.78 -4.03 29.57
C ARG A 757 -22.54 -3.84 30.87
N GLY A 758 -22.67 -2.59 31.34
CA GLY A 758 -23.36 -2.28 32.60
C GLY A 758 -22.81 -3.05 33.82
N GLY A 759 -21.50 -3.28 33.88
CA GLY A 759 -20.85 -4.03 34.97
C GLY A 759 -21.05 -5.55 34.94
N LYS A 760 -21.68 -6.11 33.90
CA LYS A 760 -21.85 -7.55 33.69
C LYS A 760 -20.99 -8.03 32.53
N ARG A 761 -20.35 -9.18 32.71
CA ARG A 761 -19.61 -9.87 31.65
C ARG A 761 -20.57 -10.55 30.67
N PHE A 762 -20.27 -10.43 29.39
CA PHE A 762 -20.94 -11.11 28.30
C PHE A 762 -19.92 -11.83 27.43
N ASP A 763 -20.31 -13.02 26.97
CA ASP A 763 -19.52 -13.87 26.09
C ASP A 763 -20.36 -14.20 24.86
N GLU A 764 -19.79 -14.06 23.68
CA GLU A 764 -20.41 -14.37 22.39
C GLU A 764 -19.47 -15.27 21.58
N GLN A 765 -20.00 -16.05 20.64
CA GLN A 765 -19.20 -16.96 19.81
C GLN A 765 -19.47 -16.77 18.32
N ILE A 766 -18.41 -16.91 17.52
CA ILE A 766 -18.49 -17.00 16.07
C ILE A 766 -17.91 -18.34 15.64
N ILE A 767 -18.67 -19.09 14.83
CA ILE A 767 -18.25 -20.36 14.24
C ILE A 767 -18.32 -20.23 12.73
N ARG A 768 -17.21 -20.47 12.05
CA ARG A 768 -17.11 -20.47 10.59
C ARG A 768 -16.79 -21.87 10.09
N ASP A 769 -17.52 -22.31 9.08
CA ASP A 769 -17.21 -23.48 8.27
C ASP A 769 -17.38 -23.13 6.79
N LYS A 770 -16.25 -22.97 6.13
CA LYS A 770 -16.08 -22.42 4.78
C LYS A 770 -16.71 -21.03 4.70
N ASP A 771 -17.72 -20.89 3.85
CA ASP A 771 -18.48 -19.66 3.56
C ASP A 771 -19.65 -19.43 4.52
N LYS A 772 -19.93 -20.37 5.43
CA LYS A 772 -21.05 -20.32 6.37
C LYS A 772 -20.59 -19.92 7.75
N ILE A 773 -21.29 -18.96 8.37
CA ILE A 773 -20.97 -18.43 9.68
C ILE A 773 -22.21 -18.47 10.58
N TYR A 774 -22.04 -19.03 11.77
CA TYR A 774 -22.98 -18.95 12.88
C TYR A 774 -22.48 -17.97 13.94
N TYR A 775 -23.38 -17.13 14.44
CA TYR A 775 -23.08 -16.17 15.50
C TYR A 775 -24.02 -16.39 16.69
N GLU A 776 -23.43 -16.74 17.82
CA GLU A 776 -24.12 -16.90 19.10
C GLU A 776 -24.14 -15.55 19.83
N ALA A 777 -25.16 -14.75 19.54
CA ALA A 777 -25.36 -13.44 20.15
C ALA A 777 -25.77 -13.55 21.63
N SER A 778 -25.37 -12.57 22.43
CA SER A 778 -25.78 -12.42 23.82
C SER A 778 -26.62 -11.16 24.01
N ALA A 779 -27.21 -10.99 25.19
CA ALA A 779 -27.84 -9.72 25.56
C ALA A 779 -26.86 -8.53 25.62
N GLY A 780 -25.55 -8.78 25.65
CA GLY A 780 -24.50 -7.77 25.61
C GLY A 780 -24.28 -7.17 24.22
N ASN A 781 -24.60 -7.90 23.15
CA ASN A 781 -24.57 -7.47 21.75
C ASN A 781 -23.25 -6.80 21.35
N LEU A 782 -22.12 -7.52 21.47
CA LEU A 782 -20.79 -6.93 21.40
C LEU A 782 -20.45 -6.42 19.99
N LEU A 783 -20.96 -7.09 18.95
CA LEU A 783 -20.79 -6.67 17.55
C LEU A 783 -21.90 -5.74 17.03
N GLU A 784 -22.88 -5.38 17.86
CA GLU A 784 -23.94 -4.42 17.52
C GLU A 784 -24.75 -4.76 16.25
N VAL A 785 -24.89 -6.04 15.90
CA VAL A 785 -25.54 -6.48 14.65
C VAL A 785 -27.03 -6.11 14.57
N ASN A 786 -27.67 -5.84 15.70
CA ASN A 786 -29.07 -5.42 15.80
C ASN A 786 -29.26 -3.89 15.88
N ARG A 787 -28.18 -3.10 15.76
CA ARG A 787 -28.20 -1.64 15.84
C ARG A 787 -27.92 -1.02 14.48
N ILE A 788 -28.91 -0.30 13.96
CA ILE A 788 -28.76 0.47 12.72
C ILE A 788 -27.78 1.63 12.94
N ASN A 789 -26.93 1.86 11.95
CA ASN A 789 -26.00 2.98 11.94
C ASN A 789 -26.74 4.34 11.92
N PRO A 790 -26.56 5.21 12.93
CA PRO A 790 -27.25 6.50 12.97
C PRO A 790 -26.77 7.50 11.91
N VAL A 791 -25.57 7.32 11.34
CA VAL A 791 -24.99 8.28 10.38
C VAL A 791 -25.39 8.03 8.92
N ILE A 792 -26.13 6.94 8.65
CA ILE A 792 -26.61 6.59 7.31
C ILE A 792 -28.14 6.60 7.28
N LYS A 793 -28.71 7.31 6.30
CA LYS A 793 -30.15 7.29 6.04
C LYS A 793 -30.51 6.12 5.14
N PHE A 794 -31.16 5.10 5.70
CA PHE A 794 -31.67 3.94 4.96
C PHE A 794 -33.13 4.12 4.55
N SER A 795 -33.46 3.73 3.31
CA SER A 795 -34.83 3.71 2.79
C SER A 795 -35.70 2.68 3.53
N PRO A 796 -37.04 2.79 3.46
CA PRO A 796 -37.94 1.80 4.05
C PRO A 796 -37.69 0.36 3.56
N SER A 797 -37.36 0.18 2.26
CA SER A 797 -37.03 -1.14 1.71
C SER A 797 -35.71 -1.68 2.25
N GLN A 798 -34.71 -0.83 2.44
CA GLN A 798 -33.44 -1.19 3.06
C GLN A 798 -33.64 -1.59 4.54
N GLN A 799 -34.46 -0.85 5.29
CA GLN A 799 -34.79 -1.20 6.67
C GLN A 799 -35.56 -2.52 6.77
N GLN A 800 -36.45 -2.81 5.81
CA GLN A 800 -37.14 -4.10 5.74
C GLN A 800 -36.16 -5.23 5.40
N ARG A 801 -35.25 -5.02 4.45
CA ARG A 801 -34.20 -5.98 4.09
C ARG A 801 -33.29 -6.30 5.28
N TYR A 802 -32.89 -5.27 6.03
CA TYR A 802 -32.15 -5.42 7.28
C TYR A 802 -32.88 -6.32 8.27
N LYS A 803 -34.19 -6.10 8.52
CA LYS A 803 -34.98 -6.96 9.41
C LYS A 803 -35.04 -8.42 8.96
N GLN A 804 -35.21 -8.66 7.65
CA GLN A 804 -35.21 -10.02 7.08
C GLN A 804 -33.87 -10.72 7.28
N LEU A 805 -32.76 -9.99 7.08
CA LEU A 805 -31.42 -10.52 7.28
C LEU A 805 -31.15 -10.78 8.76
N LEU A 806 -31.61 -9.91 9.67
CA LEU A 806 -31.47 -10.10 11.10
C LEU A 806 -32.18 -11.38 11.56
N GLU A 807 -33.43 -11.59 11.14
CA GLU A 807 -34.19 -12.81 11.42
C GLU A 807 -33.46 -14.05 10.85
N LYS A 808 -32.96 -13.95 9.61
CA LYS A 808 -32.26 -15.05 8.94
C LYS A 808 -30.91 -15.41 9.57
N CYS A 809 -30.11 -14.41 9.96
CA CYS A 809 -28.72 -14.62 10.37
C CYS A 809 -28.56 -14.75 11.89
N CYS A 810 -29.47 -14.17 12.69
CA CYS A 810 -29.34 -14.14 14.14
C CYS A 810 -30.43 -14.96 14.86
N GLU A 811 -31.68 -14.94 14.39
CA GLU A 811 -32.82 -15.50 15.15
C GLU A 811 -33.15 -16.96 14.79
N LYS A 812 -33.07 -17.30 13.51
CA LYS A 812 -33.39 -18.65 12.99
C LYS A 812 -32.25 -19.68 13.00
N PRO A 813 -30.96 -19.32 12.87
CA PRO A 813 -29.91 -20.32 12.76
C PRO A 813 -29.76 -21.19 14.02
N HIS A 814 -29.46 -22.47 13.81
CA HIS A 814 -29.16 -23.43 14.87
C HIS A 814 -27.70 -23.83 14.83
N LYS A 815 -27.03 -23.80 15.99
CA LYS A 815 -25.61 -24.13 16.15
C LYS A 815 -25.24 -25.49 15.56
N ASP A 816 -26.09 -26.49 15.74
CA ASP A 816 -25.81 -27.86 15.28
C ASP A 816 -26.27 -28.14 13.83
N ASN A 817 -26.75 -27.13 13.09
CA ASN A 817 -27.24 -27.29 11.72
C ASN A 817 -26.67 -26.22 10.77
N ARG A 818 -25.54 -26.56 10.11
CA ARG A 818 -24.82 -25.71 9.16
C ARG A 818 -25.69 -25.12 8.05
N GLU A 819 -26.69 -25.84 7.56
CA GLU A 819 -27.54 -25.37 6.46
C GLU A 819 -28.41 -24.17 6.85
N THR A 820 -28.64 -23.99 8.15
CA THR A 820 -29.36 -22.83 8.69
C THR A 820 -28.48 -21.59 8.85
N TRP A 821 -27.16 -21.73 8.74
CA TRP A 821 -26.22 -20.63 8.93
C TRP A 821 -26.26 -19.67 7.74
N ALA A 822 -25.99 -18.40 8.02
CA ALA A 822 -25.86 -17.38 7.00
C ALA A 822 -24.49 -17.47 6.30
N THR A 823 -24.47 -17.10 5.02
CA THR A 823 -23.24 -17.00 4.23
C THR A 823 -22.45 -15.74 4.59
N GLU A 824 -21.16 -15.70 4.26
CA GLU A 824 -20.34 -14.47 4.36
C GLU A 824 -20.99 -13.27 3.65
N GLN A 825 -21.59 -13.49 2.48
CA GLN A 825 -22.24 -12.42 1.72
C GLN A 825 -23.47 -11.87 2.45
N GLU A 826 -24.27 -12.74 3.07
CA GLU A 826 -25.45 -12.34 3.85
C GLU A 826 -25.05 -11.60 5.14
N TRP A 827 -23.98 -12.02 5.80
CA TRP A 827 -23.42 -11.30 6.94
C TRP A 827 -22.87 -9.93 6.56
N ARG A 828 -22.16 -9.83 5.42
CA ARG A 828 -21.66 -8.55 4.90
C ARG A 828 -22.81 -7.61 4.54
N GLU A 829 -23.88 -8.13 3.94
CA GLU A 829 -25.09 -7.35 3.65
C GLU A 829 -25.77 -6.89 4.95
N LEU A 830 -25.98 -7.77 5.93
CA LEU A 830 -26.60 -7.43 7.21
C LEU A 830 -25.82 -6.34 7.94
N THR A 831 -24.52 -6.54 8.10
CA THR A 831 -23.66 -5.64 8.89
C THR A 831 -23.40 -4.31 8.19
N SER A 832 -23.59 -4.21 6.87
CA SER A 832 -23.55 -2.92 6.13
C SER A 832 -24.56 -1.88 6.65
N TYR A 833 -25.63 -2.33 7.30
CA TYR A 833 -26.64 -1.47 7.93
C TYR A 833 -26.25 -0.99 9.34
N THR A 834 -25.17 -1.51 9.92
CA THR A 834 -24.84 -1.41 11.35
C THR A 834 -23.66 -0.49 11.62
N THR A 835 -23.39 -0.23 12.89
CA THR A 835 -22.23 0.56 13.36
C THR A 835 -20.89 -0.16 13.21
N LYS A 836 -20.88 -1.47 12.88
CA LYS A 836 -19.67 -2.30 12.73
C LYS A 836 -19.72 -3.13 11.45
N PRO A 837 -19.57 -2.49 10.28
CA PRO A 837 -19.72 -3.16 9.00
C PRO A 837 -18.68 -4.27 8.79
N ASP A 838 -19.14 -5.39 8.23
CA ASP A 838 -18.37 -6.63 7.98
C ASP A 838 -17.72 -7.28 9.21
N SER A 839 -18.01 -6.81 10.43
CA SER A 839 -17.35 -7.26 11.67
C SER A 839 -17.43 -8.78 11.89
N ILE A 840 -18.60 -9.40 11.67
CA ILE A 840 -18.78 -10.84 11.83
C ILE A 840 -17.83 -11.63 10.91
N VAL A 841 -17.79 -11.27 9.63
CA VAL A 841 -16.94 -11.96 8.65
C VAL A 841 -15.47 -11.71 8.97
N GLN A 842 -15.09 -10.46 9.21
CA GLN A 842 -13.69 -10.11 9.43
C GLN A 842 -13.13 -10.73 10.72
N VAL A 843 -13.92 -10.75 11.80
CA VAL A 843 -13.53 -11.43 13.04
C VAL A 843 -13.43 -12.95 12.81
N ALA A 844 -14.35 -13.56 12.06
CA ALA A 844 -14.29 -14.99 11.71
C ALA A 844 -13.02 -15.41 10.95
N HIS A 845 -12.33 -14.46 10.31
CA HIS A 845 -11.07 -14.66 9.60
C HIS A 845 -9.83 -14.10 10.33
N LEU A 846 -9.99 -13.51 11.52
CA LEU A 846 -8.90 -12.85 12.23
C LEU A 846 -7.73 -13.80 12.53
N TYR A 847 -8.06 -15.06 12.84
CA TYR A 847 -7.12 -16.08 13.30
C TYR A 847 -6.78 -17.15 12.26
N ASP A 848 -7.04 -16.89 10.97
CA ASP A 848 -6.72 -17.82 9.86
C ASP A 848 -5.21 -18.09 9.71
N VAL A 849 -4.36 -17.25 10.31
CA VAL A 849 -2.93 -17.49 10.47
C VAL A 849 -2.54 -17.52 11.95
N ASP A 850 -1.66 -18.45 12.31
CA ASP A 850 -1.21 -18.61 13.70
C ASP A 850 -0.56 -17.36 14.26
N ILE A 851 0.11 -16.54 13.44
CA ILE A 851 0.81 -15.33 13.90
C ILE A 851 -0.10 -14.14 14.20
N ALA A 852 -1.44 -14.28 14.12
CA ALA A 852 -2.38 -13.19 14.41
C ALA A 852 -2.54 -12.80 15.90
N GLY A 853 -1.63 -13.25 16.77
CA GLY A 853 -1.68 -13.03 18.22
C GLY A 853 -2.55 -14.04 18.97
N THR A 854 -2.58 -13.95 20.29
CA THR A 854 -3.42 -14.80 21.15
C THR A 854 -4.74 -14.13 21.50
N ILE A 855 -4.69 -12.89 21.96
CA ILE A 855 -5.85 -12.05 22.27
C ILE A 855 -5.69 -10.73 21.51
N ASN A 856 -6.75 -10.28 20.85
CA ASN A 856 -6.85 -8.96 20.26
C ASN A 856 -7.85 -8.13 21.07
N LEU A 857 -7.42 -6.98 21.60
CA LEU A 857 -8.30 -6.04 22.29
C LEU A 857 -8.69 -4.90 21.34
N PHE A 858 -9.98 -4.60 21.28
CA PHE A 858 -10.51 -3.44 20.56
C PHE A 858 -11.05 -2.43 21.59
N PRO A 859 -10.53 -1.19 21.63
CA PRO A 859 -11.01 -0.16 22.52
C PRO A 859 -12.33 0.42 22.01
N ARG A 860 -13.13 0.95 22.93
CA ARG A 860 -14.35 1.69 22.60
C ARG A 860 -14.04 2.97 21.82
N GLU A 861 -15.06 3.45 21.10
CA GLU A 861 -15.04 4.76 20.45
C GLU A 861 -14.60 5.87 21.43
N GLY A 862 -13.78 6.81 20.95
CA GLY A 862 -13.23 7.90 21.75
C GLY A 862 -12.10 7.52 22.71
N ILE A 863 -11.82 6.21 22.88
CA ILE A 863 -10.73 5.70 23.71
C ILE A 863 -9.61 5.15 22.84
N GLY A 864 -8.36 5.48 23.18
CA GLY A 864 -7.16 4.91 22.57
C GLY A 864 -6.34 4.08 23.55
N TYR A 865 -5.76 2.97 23.10
CA TYR A 865 -4.83 2.15 23.90
C TYR A 865 -3.37 2.44 23.55
N ASN A 866 -2.57 2.85 24.53
CA ASN A 866 -1.15 3.20 24.36
C ASN A 866 -0.88 4.23 23.26
N THR A 867 -1.79 5.17 23.08
CA THR A 867 -1.69 6.20 22.06
C THR A 867 -1.86 7.59 22.66
N LYS A 868 -1.03 8.54 22.24
CA LYS A 868 -1.18 9.95 22.58
C LYS A 868 -1.60 10.79 21.37
N VAL A 869 -1.91 10.13 20.25
CA VAL A 869 -2.33 10.80 19.02
C VAL A 869 -3.84 11.03 19.00
N PRO A 870 -4.32 12.22 18.56
CA PRO A 870 -5.75 12.53 18.46
C PRO A 870 -6.53 11.74 17.40
N GLY A 871 -5.84 11.08 16.46
CA GLY A 871 -6.46 10.21 15.46
C GLY A 871 -6.01 8.76 15.63
N ARG A 872 -6.96 7.82 15.59
CA ARG A 872 -6.71 6.38 15.61
C ARG A 872 -7.39 5.63 14.49
N HIS A 873 -6.87 4.44 14.22
CA HIS A 873 -7.48 3.40 13.41
C HIS A 873 -7.22 2.04 14.11
N ALA A 874 -7.41 0.91 13.42
CA ALA A 874 -7.24 -0.47 13.91
C ALA A 874 -8.42 -1.09 14.68
N GLY A 875 -9.46 -0.31 14.99
CA GLY A 875 -10.68 -0.76 15.65
C GLY A 875 -11.78 -1.25 14.69
N GLU A 876 -12.96 -1.46 15.28
CA GLU A 876 -14.12 -2.07 14.63
C GLU A 876 -15.30 -1.11 14.47
N HIS A 877 -15.11 0.15 14.87
CA HIS A 877 -16.13 1.18 14.71
C HIS A 877 -16.30 1.58 13.23
N PHE A 878 -17.49 2.03 12.86
CA PHE A 878 -17.84 2.46 11.51
C PHE A 878 -16.79 3.38 10.89
N HIS A 879 -16.35 4.40 11.62
CA HIS A 879 -15.37 5.36 11.12
C HIS A 879 -14.05 4.71 10.68
N GLU A 880 -13.59 3.67 11.38
CA GLU A 880 -12.33 2.98 11.04
C GLU A 880 -12.52 1.98 9.90
N LYS A 881 -13.74 1.47 9.73
CA LYS A 881 -14.13 0.53 8.69
C LYS A 881 -14.49 1.18 7.36
N ASP A 882 -14.95 2.44 7.40
CA ASP A 882 -15.37 3.24 6.26
C ASP A 882 -14.16 3.63 5.41
N ALA A 883 -13.68 2.71 4.58
CA ALA A 883 -12.69 3.00 3.57
C ALA A 883 -13.38 3.52 2.31
N PHE A 884 -12.72 4.39 1.55
CA PHE A 884 -13.18 4.70 0.19
C PHE A 884 -12.93 3.51 -0.74
N VAL A 885 -13.86 3.20 -1.66
CA VAL A 885 -13.64 2.29 -2.79
C VAL A 885 -14.39 2.84 -4.00
N GLY A 886 -13.70 3.08 -5.12
CA GLY A 886 -14.34 3.62 -6.32
C GLY A 886 -13.54 3.43 -7.59
N PHE A 887 -14.27 3.44 -8.70
CA PHE A 887 -13.75 3.28 -10.06
C PHE A 887 -14.29 4.39 -10.95
N TRP A 888 -13.54 4.90 -11.93
CA TRP A 888 -14.05 5.89 -12.88
C TRP A 888 -13.20 5.94 -14.15
N GLY A 889 -13.61 6.79 -15.10
CA GLY A 889 -13.05 6.88 -16.44
C GLY A 889 -14.08 6.48 -17.50
N GLY A 890 -13.83 6.79 -18.77
CA GLY A 890 -14.84 6.48 -19.81
C GLY A 890 -15.00 4.98 -20.12
N ALA A 891 -14.19 4.14 -19.49
CA ALA A 891 -14.35 2.68 -19.54
C ALA A 891 -15.49 2.14 -18.65
N THR A 892 -16.05 2.96 -17.76
CA THR A 892 -17.11 2.56 -16.82
C THR A 892 -18.44 3.21 -17.18
N ASN A 893 -19.55 2.50 -17.02
CA ASN A 893 -20.90 2.99 -17.33
C ASN A 893 -21.97 2.45 -16.38
N ALA A 894 -21.62 2.24 -15.11
CA ALA A 894 -22.49 1.60 -14.12
C ALA A 894 -23.87 2.26 -14.01
N SER A 895 -24.93 1.46 -14.18
CA SER A 895 -26.32 1.91 -14.05
C SER A 895 -26.81 1.93 -12.59
N GLN A 896 -26.12 1.21 -11.70
CA GLN A 896 -26.42 1.08 -10.27
C GLN A 896 -25.19 1.34 -9.42
N TYR A 897 -25.41 1.77 -8.18
CA TYR A 897 -24.34 1.93 -7.20
C TYR A 897 -23.68 0.58 -6.89
N LEU A 898 -22.36 0.57 -6.75
CA LEU A 898 -21.65 -0.59 -6.22
C LEU A 898 -22.09 -0.86 -4.77
N PRO A 899 -22.30 -2.13 -4.39
CA PRO A 899 -22.62 -2.50 -3.00
C PRO A 899 -21.40 -2.26 -2.09
N SER A 900 -21.48 -2.68 -0.83
CA SER A 900 -20.32 -2.64 0.07
C SER A 900 -19.23 -3.59 -0.44
N GLU A 901 -18.03 -3.07 -0.65
CA GLU A 901 -16.92 -3.81 -1.26
C GLU A 901 -15.61 -3.59 -0.48
N PRO A 902 -14.81 -4.63 -0.23
CA PRO A 902 -13.49 -4.48 0.36
C PRO A 902 -12.49 -3.90 -0.65
N GLY A 903 -11.54 -3.08 -0.18
CA GLY A 903 -10.54 -2.44 -1.06
C GLY A 903 -9.65 -3.43 -1.84
N GLY A 904 -9.53 -4.68 -1.39
CA GLY A 904 -8.82 -5.74 -2.11
C GLY A 904 -9.40 -6.08 -3.50
N CYS A 905 -10.62 -5.65 -3.82
CA CYS A 905 -11.25 -5.87 -5.13
C CYS A 905 -10.66 -5.03 -6.27
N LEU A 906 -9.85 -4.01 -5.96
CA LEU A 906 -9.24 -3.12 -6.96
C LEU A 906 -8.31 -3.86 -7.93
N ALA A 907 -7.32 -4.56 -7.37
CA ALA A 907 -6.31 -5.27 -8.15
C ALA A 907 -6.89 -6.32 -9.13
N PRO A 908 -7.80 -7.24 -8.72
CA PRO A 908 -8.42 -8.16 -9.66
C PRO A 908 -9.24 -7.42 -10.72
N THR A 909 -9.96 -6.35 -10.37
CA THR A 909 -10.74 -5.54 -11.32
C THR A 909 -9.88 -4.86 -12.37
N ILE A 910 -8.77 -4.27 -11.97
CA ILE A 910 -7.80 -3.67 -12.90
C ILE A 910 -7.16 -4.75 -13.79
N TYR A 911 -6.85 -5.91 -13.23
CA TYR A 911 -6.31 -7.03 -14.00
C TYR A 911 -7.30 -7.51 -15.06
N GLU A 912 -8.57 -7.71 -14.71
CA GLU A 912 -9.60 -8.09 -15.69
C GLU A 912 -9.77 -7.04 -16.78
N PHE A 913 -9.81 -5.76 -16.40
CA PHE A 913 -9.91 -4.66 -17.35
C PHE A 913 -8.74 -4.62 -18.34
N LEU A 914 -7.50 -4.71 -17.86
CA LEU A 914 -6.30 -4.60 -18.70
C LEU A 914 -6.08 -5.84 -19.58
N THR A 915 -6.42 -7.03 -19.09
CA THR A 915 -6.05 -8.29 -19.73
C THR A 915 -7.22 -9.00 -20.43
N SER A 916 -8.46 -8.61 -20.13
CA SER A 916 -9.69 -9.35 -20.50
C SER A 916 -9.72 -10.79 -19.99
N ARG A 917 -8.89 -11.13 -18.98
CA ARG A 917 -8.86 -12.45 -18.33
C ARG A 917 -9.50 -12.36 -16.95
N GLN A 918 -10.32 -13.33 -16.59
CA GLN A 918 -11.00 -13.35 -15.30
C GLN A 918 -10.03 -13.56 -14.14
N ALA A 919 -10.23 -12.83 -13.04
CA ALA A 919 -9.55 -13.00 -11.77
C ALA A 919 -10.54 -13.60 -10.76
N ARG A 920 -10.33 -14.86 -10.39
CA ARG A 920 -11.23 -15.62 -9.51
C ARG A 920 -10.65 -15.74 -8.10
N LYS A 921 -11.44 -15.41 -7.08
CA LYS A 921 -11.06 -15.63 -5.67
C LYS A 921 -10.64 -17.10 -5.45
N GLY A 922 -9.56 -17.31 -4.70
CA GLY A 922 -8.96 -18.62 -4.42
C GLY A 922 -8.02 -19.13 -5.53
N GLU A 923 -8.04 -18.54 -6.72
CA GLU A 923 -7.15 -18.92 -7.82
C GLU A 923 -5.95 -17.97 -7.92
N ASN A 924 -4.76 -18.52 -8.18
CA ASN A 924 -3.53 -17.77 -8.41
C ASN A 924 -3.16 -16.73 -7.31
N GLY A 925 -3.67 -16.88 -6.09
CA GLY A 925 -3.44 -15.95 -4.98
C GLY A 925 -4.38 -14.75 -4.92
N TRP A 926 -5.46 -14.73 -5.70
CA TRP A 926 -6.52 -13.72 -5.54
C TRP A 926 -7.35 -14.03 -4.29
N GLY A 927 -7.46 -13.05 -3.39
CA GLY A 927 -8.28 -13.12 -2.17
C GLY A 927 -9.66 -12.49 -2.31
N PHE A 928 -9.86 -11.69 -3.36
CA PHE A 928 -11.06 -10.89 -3.55
C PHE A 928 -11.61 -11.08 -4.96
N ASP A 929 -12.92 -10.98 -5.10
CA ASP A 929 -13.59 -11.02 -6.39
C ASP A 929 -13.44 -9.69 -7.13
N SER A 930 -13.42 -9.76 -8.46
CA SER A 930 -13.51 -8.57 -9.30
C SER A 930 -14.93 -8.01 -9.31
N VAL A 931 -15.03 -6.68 -9.38
CA VAL A 931 -16.30 -5.97 -9.62
C VAL A 931 -16.44 -5.48 -11.07
N TRP A 932 -15.55 -5.89 -11.98
CA TRP A 932 -15.53 -5.40 -13.37
C TRP A 932 -16.88 -5.59 -14.08
N ASP A 933 -17.55 -6.71 -13.84
CA ASP A 933 -18.89 -6.99 -14.37
C ASP A 933 -19.99 -6.03 -13.89
N LYS A 934 -19.80 -5.40 -12.72
CA LYS A 934 -20.73 -4.41 -12.17
C LYS A 934 -20.46 -3.01 -12.73
N LEU A 935 -19.26 -2.76 -13.25
CA LEU A 935 -18.84 -1.47 -13.80
C LEU A 935 -19.24 -1.25 -15.27
N ARG A 936 -19.66 -2.32 -15.96
CA ARG A 936 -19.98 -2.35 -17.40
C ARG A 936 -21.48 -2.52 -17.74
N LYS A 937 -22.34 -2.49 -16.73
CA LYS A 937 -23.79 -2.70 -16.79
C LYS A 937 -24.52 -1.42 -16.44
#